data_AF-A0A2E8A3W8-F1
#
_entry.id   AF-A0A2E8A3W8-F1
#
_cell.length_a   1.000
_cell.length_b   1.000
_cell.length_c   1.000
_cell.angle_alpha   90.00
_cell.angle_beta   90.00
_cell.angle_gamma   90.00
#
_symmetry.space_group_name_H-M   'P 1'
#
loop_
_entity.id
_entity.type
_entity.pdbx_description
1 polymer ?
#
loop_
_entity_poly.entity_id
_entity_poly.type
_entity_poly.pdbx_seq_one_letter_code
_entity_poly.pdbx_strand_id
1 'polypeptide(L)'
;MGSKSMAMVITSIMLISTFPTITSANDDPVSLNDPFLGLDTDVSDLLADWDIPGAQVAVMYNGSLVFNKGYGIAANGTDSDGNYWSTPVDADSKFRIASLSKAVTSAGILTLIEEGVISLDDKMVDLVPQILPAELEGCNYPNHATSYSIDDINVSLLLNHRAGFDPSIDPTYRHWRNWVGSWQNDQCIDKQSLIDDYDNGNLAPISMDRILSEWLRRPLEYEPGTEYVYSNVGYQILGKIIEAQTGMEYEDYIVENVLTPMGIDSMSIGMTMPEQRAFGEVSYFDDGTGWCHFPSGQDEDGDPIFPISPDPDCGAFVVEEKDGGGGWIASASDYARFISHIDESIQSDIFENPFDYFTGNPSGHWYGRGIGIVGEPADTWNHWGSFSGSSTNFRRDVTDSGESVVFVMFTNTRPDGNWKSVREDVIKEAMMDVDYTNVTPLETDDFEPLPPQDSDIEGESFLTITGEITQGAQFNASWSASITMQEAYGTDLLQNQSLGLRQQIDLHLGNSNGFLDNAEISAFVNLVESSRAWTDSESGGCCSFDYQSMTSYEGASVEVLPPVTGSVDMENGTWGWNESAALVAQADSRATRLLDLPRTGSVIEEVPLTISLPYPWEFRYSAMQPIVEGTPSEFTVYRDQSPVYTDIRISIDENQAPIISAERAGATGTVTMPLDLPTTYSASCTDSALETPSIIWEFANNGTFMLESREIEQTIVPSELGYSAGDVLSATVTCTDSFSSSVFWYENTVIDGVAPVWYAHFTEIQSNGSEVIHDESQSNIRVRSDSMLTMNVTATDDFIQPVSIEVTSNKSQGWRHFSNDELGFTDRFSQGSQVNGMHLNLSERHESKERSVWELAMTVTDEAGNNESRIWTILVLDASPPTIIPEILAESVPISPDNPAREGDEVILSLTESFDDIDSIEDLVWTVSLEGEKIVDNATWEDAEKVQMPPMESGNHLFQIESWDSSGNRGTISFYLAVAPALGVDIEVLQQNVIGDQVEGQTVTFIVTMQNAGATSASGRLCYTSNCTGYVTIPGATSGSTGVFSSELNVYLDGTGSYDLYFEWVSSMDDDAGVLDFDDAIHAKSEVVSSISSSTQAFLAVLVILTLAIWGANRLWGRDATGP
;
A
#
# COMPACT_ATOMS: atom_id res chain seq x y z
N MET A 1 11.69 37.75 52.87
CA MET A 1 10.64 38.80 52.79
C MET A 1 9.36 38.06 52.39
N GLY A 2 8.50 37.58 53.30
CA GLY A 2 7.51 38.33 54.11
C GLY A 2 6.27 38.60 53.23
N SER A 3 5.03 38.15 53.47
CA SER A 3 4.32 37.51 54.61
C SER A 3 3.08 36.76 54.06
N LYS A 4 2.81 35.50 54.41
CA LYS A 4 1.92 34.98 55.50
C LYS A 4 0.42 35.38 55.48
N SER A 5 -0.40 34.34 55.25
CA SER A 5 -1.53 33.82 56.08
C SER A 5 -2.87 34.57 56.16
N MET A 6 -3.98 33.83 55.92
CA MET A 6 -4.85 33.35 57.01
C MET A 6 -5.76 32.19 56.58
N ALA A 7 -5.85 31.17 57.44
CA ALA A 7 -6.70 29.99 57.32
C ALA A 7 -8.09 30.22 57.94
N MET A 8 -9.10 29.46 57.51
CA MET A 8 -10.28 29.18 58.33
C MET A 8 -10.77 27.75 58.11
N VAL A 9 -10.73 26.97 59.18
CA VAL A 9 -11.30 25.64 59.38
C VAL A 9 -12.80 25.77 59.62
N ILE A 10 -13.66 24.99 58.97
CA ILE A 10 -14.99 24.65 59.49
C ILE A 10 -15.34 23.18 59.22
N THR A 11 -15.63 22.52 60.32
CA THR A 11 -16.08 21.14 60.51
C THR A 11 -17.57 20.96 60.16
N SER A 12 -17.90 19.75 59.72
CA SER A 12 -19.20 19.18 59.36
C SER A 12 -20.38 19.48 60.30
N ILE A 13 -21.57 19.75 59.74
CA ILE A 13 -22.89 19.31 60.25
C ILE A 13 -23.83 19.01 59.07
N MET A 14 -24.35 17.79 59.05
CA MET A 14 -25.44 17.27 58.20
C MET A 14 -26.72 18.13 58.29
N LEU A 15 -27.38 18.33 57.15
CA LEU A 15 -28.84 18.51 57.09
C LEU A 15 -29.36 17.90 55.78
N ILE A 16 -30.18 16.88 55.97
CA ILE A 16 -30.86 16.06 54.97
C ILE A 16 -31.95 16.89 54.29
N SER A 17 -31.92 16.94 52.95
CA SER A 17 -33.12 17.23 52.14
C SER A 17 -33.18 16.24 50.98
N THR A 18 -34.12 15.30 51.11
CA THR A 18 -34.57 14.32 50.12
C THR A 18 -35.38 14.98 49.00
N PHE A 19 -35.12 14.63 47.73
CA PHE A 19 -36.08 14.44 46.61
C PHE A 19 -35.30 14.03 45.33
N PRO A 20 -35.93 13.31 44.38
CA PRO A 20 -35.86 11.86 44.17
C PRO A 20 -34.84 11.43 43.10
N THR A 21 -34.37 10.19 43.21
CA THR A 21 -33.63 9.47 42.16
C THR A 21 -34.56 9.10 41.01
N ILE A 22 -34.23 9.55 39.80
CA ILE A 22 -34.69 8.92 38.56
C ILE A 22 -33.76 7.73 38.36
N THR A 23 -34.28 6.53 38.52
CA THR A 23 -33.63 5.28 38.11
C THR A 23 -33.90 5.12 36.62
N SER A 24 -32.87 5.26 35.78
CA SER A 24 -32.86 4.62 34.47
C SER A 24 -32.64 3.13 34.71
N ALA A 25 -33.65 2.33 34.39
CA ALA A 25 -33.52 0.88 34.33
C ALA A 25 -33.67 0.50 32.86
N ASN A 26 -32.54 0.16 32.25
CA ASN A 26 -32.34 -0.83 31.20
C ASN A 26 -30.82 -1.07 31.17
N ASP A 27 -30.29 -1.52 32.31
CA ASP A 27 -29.12 -2.39 32.27
C ASP A 27 -29.71 -3.78 32.11
N ASP A 28 -29.39 -4.45 31.00
CA ASP A 28 -29.45 -5.90 30.96
C ASP A 28 -28.76 -6.46 32.21
N PRO A 29 -29.21 -7.58 32.79
CA PRO A 29 -28.52 -8.16 33.92
C PRO A 29 -27.09 -8.49 33.48
N VAL A 30 -26.13 -7.66 33.90
CA VAL A 30 -24.69 -7.89 33.74
C VAL A 30 -24.44 -9.34 34.09
N SER A 31 -24.10 -10.14 33.07
CA SER A 31 -23.61 -11.48 33.28
C SER A 31 -22.39 -11.32 34.18
N LEU A 32 -22.49 -11.75 35.43
CA LEU A 32 -21.40 -11.72 36.41
C LEU A 32 -20.19 -12.58 35.99
N ASN A 33 -20.22 -13.14 34.78
CA ASN A 33 -19.21 -14.00 34.16
C ASN A 33 -18.76 -13.51 32.77
N ASP A 34 -19.08 -12.29 32.31
CA ASP A 34 -18.49 -11.77 31.07
C ASP A 34 -16.98 -11.49 31.27
N PRO A 35 -16.08 -12.22 30.59
CA PRO A 35 -14.63 -12.03 30.74
C PRO A 35 -14.14 -10.68 30.20
N PHE A 36 -14.92 -9.98 29.38
CA PHE A 36 -14.57 -8.70 28.77
C PHE A 36 -15.15 -7.47 29.47
N LEU A 37 -15.86 -7.63 30.60
CA LEU A 37 -16.47 -6.50 31.33
C LEU A 37 -15.45 -5.42 31.75
N GLY A 38 -14.23 -5.84 32.13
CA GLY A 38 -13.14 -4.93 32.46
C GLY A 38 -12.71 -4.11 31.25
N LEU A 39 -12.47 -4.78 30.12
CA LEU A 39 -12.13 -4.14 28.84
C LEU A 39 -13.21 -3.15 28.39
N ASP A 40 -14.48 -3.53 28.49
CA ASP A 40 -15.60 -2.67 28.10
C ASP A 40 -15.67 -1.40 28.96
N THR A 41 -15.40 -1.53 30.25
CA THR A 41 -15.36 -0.40 31.20
C THR A 41 -14.18 0.52 30.90
N ASP A 42 -12.99 -0.03 30.73
CA ASP A 42 -11.76 0.75 30.49
C ASP A 42 -11.82 1.48 29.15
N VAL A 43 -12.39 0.87 28.11
CA VAL A 43 -12.64 1.54 26.82
C VAL A 43 -13.64 2.67 27.00
N SER A 44 -14.75 2.43 27.70
CA SER A 44 -15.78 3.46 27.92
C SER A 44 -15.24 4.67 28.70
N ASP A 45 -14.44 4.42 29.74
CA ASP A 45 -13.78 5.47 30.53
C ASP A 45 -12.75 6.24 29.68
N LEU A 46 -11.98 5.54 28.85
CA LEU A 46 -11.03 6.17 27.92
C LEU A 46 -11.72 7.09 26.91
N LEU A 47 -12.85 6.67 26.35
CA LEU A 47 -13.63 7.50 25.41
C LEU A 47 -14.19 8.74 26.10
N ALA A 48 -14.68 8.61 27.34
CA ALA A 48 -15.20 9.72 28.12
C ALA A 48 -14.12 10.72 28.54
N ASP A 49 -12.94 10.25 28.94
CA ASP A 49 -11.83 11.10 29.38
C ASP A 49 -11.23 11.95 28.26
N TRP A 50 -11.38 11.51 27.01
CA TRP A 50 -10.81 12.14 25.81
C TRP A 50 -11.85 12.72 24.85
N ASP A 51 -13.12 12.76 25.26
CA ASP A 51 -14.24 13.25 24.45
C ASP A 51 -14.31 12.59 23.05
N ILE A 52 -14.07 11.28 22.99
CA ILE A 52 -14.08 10.51 21.73
C ILE A 52 -15.53 10.24 21.31
N PRO A 53 -15.98 10.71 20.12
CA PRO A 53 -17.38 10.56 19.71
C PRO A 53 -17.77 9.12 19.42
N GLY A 54 -16.90 8.37 18.73
CA GLY A 54 -17.14 6.99 18.34
C GLY A 54 -15.86 6.18 18.19
N ALA A 55 -15.97 4.90 18.53
CA ALA A 55 -14.88 3.94 18.42
C ALA A 55 -15.38 2.54 18.13
N GLN A 56 -14.52 1.70 17.57
CA GLN A 56 -14.76 0.28 17.35
C GLN A 56 -13.56 -0.50 17.88
N VAL A 57 -13.84 -1.61 18.56
CA VAL A 57 -12.84 -2.47 19.18
C VAL A 57 -13.09 -3.92 18.78
N ALA A 58 -12.04 -4.60 18.32
CA ALA A 58 -12.07 -6.04 18.04
C ALA A 58 -10.88 -6.74 18.71
N VAL A 59 -11.13 -7.96 19.20
CA VAL A 59 -10.11 -8.84 19.77
C VAL A 59 -10.20 -10.21 19.11
N MET A 60 -9.08 -10.64 18.53
CA MET A 60 -8.85 -12.00 18.07
C MET A 60 -7.99 -12.73 19.10
N TYR A 61 -8.41 -13.91 19.50
CA TYR A 61 -7.64 -14.81 20.36
C TYR A 61 -7.39 -16.12 19.63
N ASN A 62 -6.12 -16.43 19.40
CA ASN A 62 -5.66 -17.66 18.73
C ASN A 62 -6.46 -17.99 17.45
N GLY A 63 -6.60 -16.99 16.58
CA GLY A 63 -7.29 -17.10 15.29
C GLY A 63 -8.82 -17.04 15.34
N SER A 64 -9.43 -16.84 16.51
CA SER A 64 -10.89 -16.71 16.68
C SER A 64 -11.27 -15.30 17.11
N LEU A 65 -12.31 -14.73 16.49
CA LEU A 65 -12.88 -13.45 16.93
C LEU A 65 -13.64 -13.68 18.23
N VAL A 66 -13.24 -13.00 19.31
CA VAL A 66 -13.80 -13.22 20.66
C VAL A 66 -14.47 -12.00 21.24
N PHE A 67 -14.17 -10.82 20.69
CA PHE A 67 -14.80 -9.56 21.06
C PHE A 67 -14.89 -8.67 19.82
N ASN A 68 -16.06 -8.10 19.56
CA ASN A 68 -16.25 -7.09 18.51
C ASN A 68 -17.38 -6.15 18.95
N LYS A 69 -17.06 -4.87 19.19
CA LYS A 69 -18.03 -3.91 19.73
C LYS A 69 -17.77 -2.50 19.21
N GLY A 70 -18.87 -1.83 18.84
CA GLY A 70 -18.90 -0.40 18.57
C GLY A 70 -19.30 0.42 19.80
N TYR A 71 -18.74 1.61 19.91
CA TYR A 71 -18.95 2.57 20.99
C TYR A 71 -19.27 3.94 20.41
N GLY A 72 -20.22 4.64 21.04
CA GLY A 72 -20.52 6.02 20.68
C GLY A 72 -21.22 6.15 19.31
N ILE A 73 -20.92 7.24 18.61
CA ILE A 73 -21.67 7.73 17.44
C ILE A 73 -20.82 7.58 16.17
N ALA A 74 -21.36 6.88 15.16
CA ALA A 74 -20.77 6.78 13.83
C ALA A 74 -21.01 8.04 13.00
N ALA A 75 -22.22 8.58 13.02
CA ALA A 75 -22.57 9.81 12.32
C ALA A 75 -23.65 10.58 13.08
N ASN A 76 -23.66 11.89 12.92
CA ASN A 76 -24.74 12.74 13.40
C ASN A 76 -25.04 13.87 12.42
N GLY A 77 -26.19 14.49 12.59
CA GLY A 77 -26.58 15.61 11.76
C GLY A 77 -27.86 16.26 12.24
N THR A 78 -28.28 17.29 11.53
CA THR A 78 -29.58 17.93 11.74
C THR A 78 -30.31 17.94 10.42
N ASP A 79 -31.53 17.40 10.38
CA ASP A 79 -32.36 17.40 9.17
C ASP A 79 -32.82 18.81 8.78
N SER A 80 -33.46 18.95 7.61
CA SER A 80 -34.00 20.23 7.13
C SER A 80 -35.07 20.85 8.04
N ASP A 81 -35.65 20.05 8.94
CA ASP A 81 -36.69 20.45 9.90
C ASP A 81 -36.10 20.84 11.27
N GLY A 82 -34.78 20.70 11.46
CA GLY A 82 -34.08 21.06 12.68
C GLY A 82 -33.97 19.94 13.72
N ASN A 83 -34.32 18.69 13.39
CA ASN A 83 -34.19 17.56 14.30
C ASN A 83 -32.78 16.98 14.23
N TYR A 84 -32.16 16.80 15.40
CA TYR A 84 -30.88 16.13 15.53
C TYR A 84 -31.04 14.61 15.42
N TRP A 85 -30.20 13.98 14.59
CA TRP A 85 -30.10 12.53 14.47
C TRP A 85 -28.67 12.08 14.76
N SER A 86 -28.52 10.84 15.22
CA SER A 86 -27.23 10.18 15.37
C SER A 86 -27.35 8.68 15.15
N THR A 87 -26.39 8.08 14.46
CA THR A 87 -26.26 6.63 14.30
C THR A 87 -25.14 6.10 15.19
N PRO A 88 -25.30 4.94 15.83
CA PRO A 88 -24.24 4.35 16.65
C PRO A 88 -23.11 3.79 15.78
N VAL A 89 -21.90 3.70 16.35
CA VAL A 89 -20.85 2.83 15.77
C VAL A 89 -21.27 1.38 15.98
N ASP A 90 -21.19 0.60 14.91
CA ASP A 90 -21.49 -0.83 14.90
C ASP A 90 -20.21 -1.67 14.71
N ALA A 91 -20.33 -2.97 14.98
CA ALA A 91 -19.31 -4.00 14.83
C ALA A 91 -18.74 -4.12 13.41
N ASP A 92 -19.45 -3.62 12.39
CA ASP A 92 -19.03 -3.62 10.98
C ASP A 92 -18.81 -2.21 10.40
N SER A 93 -18.82 -1.17 11.25
CA SER A 93 -18.52 0.20 10.81
C SER A 93 -17.11 0.29 10.24
N LYS A 94 -16.95 1.03 9.13
CA LYS A 94 -15.68 1.21 8.44
C LYS A 94 -15.01 2.51 8.86
N PHE A 95 -13.72 2.46 9.10
CA PHE A 95 -12.88 3.60 9.45
C PHE A 95 -11.72 3.72 8.47
N ARG A 96 -11.32 4.95 8.12
CA ARG A 96 -10.03 5.24 7.47
C ARG A 96 -8.91 4.77 8.37
N ILE A 97 -8.23 3.69 7.97
CA ILE A 97 -7.19 3.05 8.79
C ILE A 97 -5.83 3.73 8.68
N ALA A 98 -5.68 4.68 7.75
CA ALA A 98 -4.48 5.47 7.56
C ALA A 98 -3.24 4.56 7.45
N SER A 99 -2.15 4.86 8.16
CA SER A 99 -0.88 4.13 8.03
C SER A 99 -0.92 2.61 8.26
N LEU A 100 -2.00 2.05 8.81
CA LEU A 100 -2.21 0.60 8.87
C LEU A 100 -2.27 -0.04 7.48
N SER A 101 -2.66 0.72 6.44
CA SER A 101 -2.58 0.31 5.03
C SER A 101 -1.22 -0.22 4.59
N LYS A 102 -0.14 0.19 5.27
CA LYS A 102 1.22 -0.27 4.94
C LYS A 102 1.38 -1.78 5.12
N ALA A 103 0.72 -2.36 6.12
CA ALA A 103 0.72 -3.81 6.31
C ALA A 103 0.01 -4.51 5.14
N VAL A 104 -1.09 -3.94 4.64
CA VAL A 104 -1.84 -4.43 3.48
C VAL A 104 -0.96 -4.42 2.22
N THR A 105 -0.30 -3.30 1.91
CA THR A 105 0.65 -3.22 0.79
C THR A 105 1.81 -4.20 0.92
N SER A 106 2.34 -4.37 2.13
CA SER A 106 3.42 -5.32 2.40
C SER A 106 3.02 -6.78 2.10
N ALA A 107 1.76 -7.14 2.35
CA ALA A 107 1.20 -8.45 1.99
C ALA A 107 1.09 -8.63 0.46
N GLY A 108 0.71 -7.58 -0.28
CA GLY A 108 0.74 -7.60 -1.75
C GLY A 108 2.14 -7.85 -2.31
N ILE A 109 3.15 -7.19 -1.72
CA ILE A 109 4.56 -7.40 -2.09
C ILE A 109 5.05 -8.81 -1.71
N LEU A 110 4.63 -9.35 -0.56
CA LEU A 110 4.94 -10.73 -0.19
C LEU A 110 4.38 -11.71 -1.23
N THR A 111 3.14 -11.50 -1.67
CA THR A 111 2.49 -12.32 -2.71
C THR A 111 3.37 -12.37 -3.98
N LEU A 112 3.82 -11.22 -4.48
CA LEU A 112 4.71 -11.16 -5.66
C LEU A 112 6.08 -11.82 -5.44
N ILE A 113 6.61 -11.78 -4.22
CA ILE A 113 7.87 -12.45 -3.87
C ILE A 113 7.69 -13.97 -3.88
N GLU A 114 6.61 -14.48 -3.30
CA GLU A 114 6.31 -15.91 -3.25
C GLU A 114 5.99 -16.47 -4.65
N GLU A 115 5.38 -15.68 -5.52
CA GLU A 115 5.20 -16.00 -6.94
C GLU A 115 6.50 -15.94 -7.77
N GLY A 116 7.58 -15.40 -7.20
CA GLY A 116 8.87 -15.25 -7.87
C GLY A 116 8.89 -14.15 -8.94
N VAL A 117 7.94 -13.20 -8.88
CA VAL A 117 7.87 -12.05 -9.80
C VAL A 117 8.92 -11.00 -9.43
N ILE A 118 9.12 -10.75 -8.14
CA ILE A 118 10.13 -9.81 -7.62
C ILE A 118 10.92 -10.41 -6.45
N SER A 119 12.03 -9.78 -6.10
CA SER A 119 12.83 -10.07 -4.91
C SER A 119 13.01 -8.85 -4.01
N LEU A 120 13.41 -9.08 -2.76
CA LEU A 120 13.71 -8.01 -1.80
C LEU A 120 14.89 -7.13 -2.22
N ASP A 121 15.80 -7.67 -3.03
CA ASP A 121 17.03 -6.99 -3.47
C ASP A 121 16.87 -6.24 -4.80
N ASP A 122 15.75 -6.46 -5.50
CA ASP A 122 15.45 -5.82 -6.78
C ASP A 122 15.35 -4.30 -6.62
N LYS A 123 15.93 -3.57 -7.59
CA LYS A 123 15.98 -2.11 -7.55
C LYS A 123 14.66 -1.51 -8.01
N MET A 124 14.20 -0.48 -7.31
CA MET A 124 12.95 0.19 -7.69
C MET A 124 12.99 0.78 -9.10
N VAL A 125 14.16 1.22 -9.56
CA VAL A 125 14.33 1.83 -10.88
C VAL A 125 14.14 0.83 -12.02
N ASP A 126 14.35 -0.46 -11.75
CA ASP A 126 14.14 -1.53 -12.72
C ASP A 126 12.68 -2.02 -12.72
N LEU A 127 12.04 -2.02 -11.54
CA LEU A 127 10.67 -2.51 -11.36
C LEU A 127 9.58 -1.51 -11.75
N VAL A 128 9.84 -0.21 -11.62
CA VAL A 128 8.86 0.84 -11.93
C VAL A 128 9.52 2.01 -12.68
N PRO A 129 10.04 1.79 -13.89
CA PRO A 129 10.74 2.84 -14.64
C PRO A 129 9.83 4.01 -15.05
N GLN A 130 8.51 3.81 -15.10
CA GLN A 130 7.54 4.83 -15.52
C GLN A 130 7.40 6.01 -14.55
N ILE A 131 7.73 5.82 -13.27
CA ILE A 131 7.71 6.92 -12.28
C ILE A 131 9.04 7.68 -12.24
N LEU A 132 10.05 7.27 -13.00
CA LEU A 132 11.34 7.95 -13.03
C LEU A 132 11.20 9.32 -13.73
N PRO A 133 11.69 10.42 -13.13
CA PRO A 133 11.55 11.75 -13.71
C PRO A 133 12.34 11.91 -15.02
N ALA A 134 11.75 12.64 -15.96
CA ALA A 134 12.50 13.21 -17.07
C ALA A 134 13.50 14.28 -16.59
N GLU A 135 14.58 14.48 -17.34
CA GLU A 135 15.57 15.54 -17.08
C GLU A 135 14.91 16.94 -17.13
N LEU A 136 15.20 17.78 -16.13
CA LEU A 136 14.73 19.17 -16.07
C LEU A 136 15.92 20.13 -16.00
N GLU A 137 15.91 21.17 -16.82
CA GLU A 137 17.03 22.12 -16.95
C GLU A 137 17.31 22.82 -15.60
N GLY A 138 18.50 22.58 -15.03
CA GLY A 138 18.91 23.10 -13.72
C GLY A 138 18.80 22.10 -12.57
N CYS A 139 18.22 20.92 -12.80
CA CYS A 139 18.11 19.84 -11.83
C CYS A 139 18.76 18.57 -12.38
N ASN A 140 20.00 18.33 -11.93
CA ASN A 140 20.78 17.16 -12.32
C ASN A 140 20.17 15.90 -11.70
N TYR A 141 19.27 15.25 -12.43
CA TYR A 141 18.79 13.89 -12.19
C TYR A 141 19.50 12.93 -13.17
N PRO A 142 19.84 11.68 -12.78
CA PRO A 142 19.87 11.15 -11.41
C PRO A 142 21.10 11.60 -10.61
N ASN A 143 22.06 12.26 -11.28
CA ASN A 143 23.35 12.69 -10.71
C ASN A 143 23.23 13.97 -9.86
N HIS A 144 22.55 13.86 -8.71
CA HIS A 144 22.52 14.90 -7.70
C HIS A 144 23.94 15.17 -7.14
N ALA A 145 24.14 16.31 -6.46
CA ALA A 145 25.43 16.66 -5.84
C ALA A 145 25.79 15.79 -4.61
N THR A 146 24.99 14.77 -4.32
CA THR A 146 25.18 13.76 -3.27
C THR A 146 25.97 12.57 -3.81
N SER A 147 26.63 11.80 -2.94
CA SER A 147 27.41 10.61 -3.33
C SER A 147 26.57 9.33 -3.48
N TYR A 148 25.25 9.43 -3.36
CA TYR A 148 24.30 8.31 -3.33
C TYR A 148 23.10 8.60 -4.24
N SER A 149 22.56 7.55 -4.88
CA SER A 149 21.54 7.62 -5.93
C SER A 149 20.25 6.90 -5.53
N ILE A 150 19.13 7.24 -6.19
CA ILE A 150 17.89 6.45 -6.10
C ILE A 150 18.04 5.06 -6.73
N ASP A 151 19.03 4.87 -7.61
CA ASP A 151 19.35 3.57 -8.24
C ASP A 151 19.77 2.53 -7.19
N ASP A 152 20.24 2.97 -6.03
CA ASP A 152 20.64 2.09 -4.93
C ASP A 152 19.45 1.57 -4.12
N ILE A 153 18.25 2.14 -4.30
CA ILE A 153 17.04 1.78 -3.53
C ILE A 153 16.45 0.47 -4.05
N ASN A 154 16.27 -0.50 -3.14
CA ASN A 154 15.60 -1.77 -3.42
C ASN A 154 14.28 -1.94 -2.64
N VAL A 155 13.55 -3.00 -2.96
CA VAL A 155 12.25 -3.34 -2.33
C VAL A 155 12.36 -3.42 -0.81
N SER A 156 13.41 -4.05 -0.27
CA SER A 156 13.62 -4.13 1.18
C SER A 156 13.79 -2.76 1.84
N LEU A 157 14.53 -1.84 1.20
CA LEU A 157 14.74 -0.49 1.73
C LEU A 157 13.45 0.33 1.75
N LEU A 158 12.55 0.13 0.77
CA LEU A 158 11.23 0.74 0.75
C LEU A 158 10.35 0.21 1.91
N LEU A 159 10.28 -1.12 2.07
CA LEU A 159 9.48 -1.77 3.11
C LEU A 159 9.92 -1.38 4.53
N ASN A 160 11.22 -1.22 4.75
CA ASN A 160 11.80 -0.93 6.06
C ASN A 160 12.00 0.58 6.35
N HIS A 161 11.49 1.49 5.52
CA HIS A 161 11.67 2.96 5.68
C HIS A 161 13.15 3.40 5.70
N ARG A 162 13.96 2.85 4.80
CA ARG A 162 15.41 3.10 4.70
C ARG A 162 15.85 3.57 3.32
N ALA A 163 14.91 4.05 2.51
CA ALA A 163 15.17 4.50 1.13
C ALA A 163 15.85 5.88 1.02
N GLY A 164 16.07 6.60 2.14
CA GLY A 164 16.70 7.94 2.14
C GLY A 164 15.74 9.12 1.89
N PHE A 165 14.42 8.85 1.95
CA PHE A 165 13.36 9.83 1.74
C PHE A 165 13.11 10.70 2.98
N ASP A 166 13.00 12.03 2.82
CA ASP A 166 12.61 12.93 3.90
C ASP A 166 11.06 13.05 3.99
N PRO A 167 10.43 12.77 5.14
CA PRO A 167 8.99 12.90 5.32
C PRO A 167 8.52 14.33 5.56
N SER A 168 9.42 15.26 5.91
CA SER A 168 9.06 16.68 6.09
C SER A 168 8.61 17.33 4.78
N ILE A 169 8.96 16.68 3.67
CA ILE A 169 8.77 17.11 2.29
C ILE A 169 7.83 16.17 1.49
N ASP A 170 7.07 15.31 2.18
CA ASP A 170 6.14 14.31 1.61
C ASP A 170 4.95 15.00 0.91
N PRO A 171 4.74 14.77 -0.40
CA PRO A 171 3.75 15.48 -1.20
C PRO A 171 2.32 15.07 -0.83
N THR A 172 2.16 13.96 -0.14
CA THR A 172 0.84 13.45 0.26
C THR A 172 0.44 14.03 1.61
N TYR A 173 1.38 14.39 2.49
CA TYR A 173 1.07 14.95 3.81
C TYR A 173 0.59 16.40 3.74
N ARG A 174 1.00 17.12 2.69
CA ARG A 174 0.53 18.46 2.35
C ARG A 174 0.30 18.47 0.85
N HIS A 175 -0.96 18.36 0.43
CA HIS A 175 -1.34 18.38 -0.98
C HIS A 175 -0.53 19.43 -1.74
N TRP A 176 -0.07 19.07 -2.93
CA TRP A 176 0.91 19.83 -3.72
C TRP A 176 0.52 21.31 -3.94
N ARG A 177 -0.78 21.61 -3.99
CA ARG A 177 -1.31 22.98 -4.07
C ARG A 177 -1.05 23.85 -2.83
N ASN A 178 -1.08 23.26 -1.64
CA ASN A 178 -0.82 23.93 -0.36
C ASN A 178 0.67 24.00 0.00
N TRP A 179 1.56 23.81 -0.98
CA TRP A 179 2.98 24.17 -0.87
C TRP A 179 3.15 25.69 -0.71
N VAL A 180 2.93 26.18 0.51
CA VAL A 180 3.14 27.58 0.90
C VAL A 180 4.23 27.66 1.96
N GLY A 181 5.28 28.45 1.70
CA GLY A 181 6.49 28.58 2.53
C GLY A 181 7.77 28.47 1.69
N SER A 182 8.90 28.11 2.33
CA SER A 182 10.23 27.91 1.70
C SER A 182 10.26 27.00 0.46
N TRP A 183 9.17 26.25 0.24
CA TRP A 183 8.82 25.33 -0.83
C TRP A 183 8.52 25.98 -2.19
N GLN A 184 8.22 27.29 -2.23
CA GLN A 184 7.89 28.00 -3.47
C GLN A 184 9.08 28.13 -4.46
N ASN A 185 10.29 27.77 -4.04
CA ASN A 185 11.52 27.95 -4.80
C ASN A 185 12.28 26.64 -5.05
N ASP A 186 11.68 25.46 -4.84
CA ASP A 186 12.32 24.20 -5.26
C ASP A 186 12.34 24.15 -6.79
N GLN A 187 13.53 24.34 -7.37
CA GLN A 187 13.71 24.43 -8.81
C GLN A 187 13.54 23.06 -9.50
N CYS A 188 13.45 21.97 -8.75
CA CYS A 188 13.38 20.61 -9.28
C CYS A 188 11.96 20.06 -9.40
N ILE A 189 10.95 20.87 -9.06
CA ILE A 189 9.55 20.49 -9.23
C ILE A 189 8.88 21.42 -10.24
N ASP A 190 8.26 20.85 -11.28
CA ASP A 190 7.45 21.61 -12.22
C ASP A 190 6.06 21.89 -11.66
N LYS A 191 6.01 22.83 -10.70
CA LYS A 191 4.77 23.22 -10.04
C LYS A 191 3.75 23.81 -11.00
N GLN A 192 4.19 24.52 -12.04
CA GLN A 192 3.25 25.17 -12.96
C GLN A 192 2.53 24.11 -13.80
N SER A 193 3.23 23.08 -14.28
CA SER A 193 2.57 21.94 -14.94
C SER A 193 1.60 21.23 -14.00
N LEU A 194 1.95 20.99 -12.73
CA LEU A 194 1.01 20.36 -11.78
C LEU A 194 -0.23 21.23 -11.52
N ILE A 195 -0.08 22.57 -11.47
CA ILE A 195 -1.20 23.51 -11.39
C ILE A 195 -2.05 23.46 -12.66
N ASP A 196 -1.42 23.47 -13.84
CA ASP A 196 -2.11 23.45 -15.13
C ASP A 196 -2.84 22.11 -15.36
N ASP A 197 -2.28 20.98 -14.92
CA ASP A 197 -2.89 19.64 -14.95
C ASP A 197 -4.17 19.60 -14.12
N TYR A 198 -4.22 20.40 -13.06
CA TYR A 198 -5.36 20.53 -12.15
C TYR A 198 -6.40 21.58 -12.62
N ASP A 199 -5.95 22.73 -13.12
CA ASP A 199 -6.81 23.87 -13.48
C ASP A 199 -7.46 23.72 -14.89
N ASN A 200 -6.92 22.90 -15.80
CA ASN A 200 -7.45 22.73 -17.18
C ASN A 200 -8.63 21.75 -17.31
N GLY A 201 -9.39 21.47 -16.25
CA GLY A 201 -10.66 20.73 -16.31
C GLY A 201 -10.68 19.33 -15.70
N ASN A 202 -9.61 18.90 -15.00
CA ASN A 202 -9.58 17.65 -14.24
C ASN A 202 -9.87 17.89 -12.75
N LEU A 203 -11.09 18.32 -12.44
CA LEU A 203 -11.54 18.44 -11.05
C LEU A 203 -11.52 17.02 -10.40
N ALA A 204 -10.45 16.70 -9.65
CA ALA A 204 -10.13 15.45 -8.89
C ALA A 204 -9.36 14.31 -9.61
N PRO A 205 -8.55 13.49 -8.88
CA PRO A 205 -7.18 13.70 -8.35
C PRO A 205 -6.07 13.60 -9.42
N ILE A 206 -4.85 14.08 -9.12
CA ILE A 206 -3.67 13.86 -9.99
C ILE A 206 -3.18 12.42 -9.82
N SER A 207 -2.78 11.75 -10.91
CA SER A 207 -2.26 10.38 -10.81
C SER A 207 -1.02 10.29 -9.92
N MET A 208 -0.94 9.24 -9.11
CA MET A 208 0.20 9.03 -8.21
C MET A 208 1.53 8.92 -8.96
N ASP A 209 1.54 8.40 -10.19
CA ASP A 209 2.73 8.37 -11.05
C ASP A 209 3.26 9.78 -11.32
N ARG A 210 2.37 10.72 -11.62
CA ARG A 210 2.73 12.13 -11.86
C ARG A 210 3.30 12.76 -10.60
N ILE A 211 2.69 12.52 -9.43
CA ILE A 211 3.13 13.05 -8.14
C ILE A 211 4.51 12.47 -7.76
N LEU A 212 4.69 11.15 -7.86
CA LEU A 212 5.93 10.46 -7.53
C LEU A 212 7.06 10.87 -8.49
N SER A 213 6.78 10.99 -9.79
CA SER A 213 7.77 11.43 -10.77
C SER A 213 8.32 12.81 -10.47
N GLU A 214 7.45 13.78 -10.17
CA GLU A 214 7.93 15.12 -9.77
C GLU A 214 8.67 15.11 -8.44
N TRP A 215 8.27 14.24 -7.50
CA TRP A 215 8.92 14.15 -6.19
C TRP A 215 10.31 13.48 -6.26
N LEU A 216 10.45 12.42 -7.06
CA LEU A 216 11.70 11.67 -7.25
C LEU A 216 12.80 12.47 -7.95
N ARG A 217 12.50 13.64 -8.54
CA ARG A 217 13.52 14.54 -9.11
C ARG A 217 14.37 15.24 -8.04
N ARG A 218 14.09 15.01 -6.76
CA ARG A 218 14.78 15.66 -5.64
C ARG A 218 15.90 14.77 -5.11
N PRO A 219 16.99 15.36 -4.61
CA PRO A 219 18.05 14.58 -3.99
C PRO A 219 17.54 13.85 -2.75
N LEU A 220 18.08 12.65 -2.53
CA LEU A 220 17.93 11.94 -1.25
C LEU A 220 18.60 12.76 -0.13
N GLU A 221 18.04 12.70 1.07
CA GLU A 221 18.60 13.42 2.24
C GLU A 221 19.69 12.59 2.93
N TYR A 222 19.61 11.27 2.82
CA TYR A 222 20.52 10.31 3.44
C TYR A 222 20.83 9.17 2.46
N GLU A 223 21.96 8.50 2.67
CA GLU A 223 22.37 7.34 1.87
C GLU A 223 21.38 6.17 2.09
N PRO A 224 20.86 5.53 1.02
CA PRO A 224 19.96 4.39 1.15
C PRO A 224 20.54 3.31 2.07
N GLY A 225 19.76 2.87 3.04
CA GLY A 225 20.17 1.90 4.04
C GLY A 225 20.88 2.49 5.26
N THR A 226 21.33 3.74 5.30
CA THR A 226 22.08 4.22 6.50
C THR A 226 21.19 4.62 7.66
N GLU A 227 19.96 5.09 7.40
CA GLU A 227 19.06 5.61 8.43
C GLU A 227 17.63 5.06 8.28
N TYR A 228 16.93 4.91 9.41
CA TYR A 228 15.49 4.67 9.45
C TYR A 228 14.75 6.01 9.49
N VAL A 229 13.95 6.29 8.46
CA VAL A 229 13.15 7.49 8.35
C VAL A 229 11.78 7.13 7.76
N TYR A 230 10.75 7.18 8.61
CA TYR A 230 9.38 6.82 8.23
C TYR A 230 8.87 7.67 7.07
N SER A 231 8.50 7.05 5.94
CA SER A 231 8.05 7.73 4.73
C SER A 231 6.83 7.05 4.10
N ASN A 232 5.80 7.81 3.71
CA ASN A 232 4.67 7.24 2.99
C ASN A 232 5.02 6.92 1.53
N VAL A 233 5.89 7.75 0.93
CA VAL A 233 6.34 7.62 -0.46
C VAL A 233 6.89 6.22 -0.73
N GLY A 234 7.66 5.65 0.21
CA GLY A 234 8.20 4.30 0.05
C GLY A 234 7.12 3.24 -0.21
N TYR A 235 5.98 3.34 0.49
CA TYR A 235 4.86 2.41 0.32
C TYR A 235 3.99 2.72 -0.90
N GLN A 236 3.98 3.96 -1.36
CA GLN A 236 3.30 4.32 -2.60
C GLN A 236 4.08 3.83 -3.83
N ILE A 237 5.42 3.88 -3.78
CA ILE A 237 6.28 3.25 -4.78
C ILE A 237 6.06 1.74 -4.79
N LEU A 238 5.90 1.10 -3.63
CA LEU A 238 5.55 -0.33 -3.57
C LEU A 238 4.19 -0.61 -4.23
N GLY A 239 3.18 0.26 -4.03
CA GLY A 239 1.92 0.19 -4.78
C GLY A 239 2.13 0.26 -6.29
N LYS A 240 2.98 1.17 -6.76
CA LYS A 240 3.34 1.27 -8.19
C LYS A 240 4.17 0.12 -8.72
N ILE A 241 4.99 -0.52 -7.88
CA ILE A 241 5.66 -1.78 -8.24
C ILE A 241 4.61 -2.88 -8.45
N ILE A 242 3.60 -2.99 -7.58
CA ILE A 242 2.51 -3.96 -7.75
C ILE A 242 1.82 -3.74 -9.10
N GLU A 243 1.39 -2.52 -9.40
CA GLU A 243 0.73 -2.21 -10.68
C GLU A 243 1.63 -2.49 -11.89
N ALA A 244 2.90 -2.07 -11.83
CA ALA A 244 3.86 -2.24 -12.91
C ALA A 244 4.14 -3.72 -13.24
N GLN A 245 4.24 -4.56 -12.21
CA GLN A 245 4.63 -5.96 -12.35
C GLN A 245 3.43 -6.87 -12.65
N THR A 246 2.21 -6.45 -12.31
CA THR A 246 0.99 -7.25 -12.50
C THR A 246 0.13 -6.77 -13.67
N GLY A 247 0.18 -5.49 -14.01
CA GLY A 247 -0.74 -4.85 -14.96
C GLY A 247 -2.16 -4.64 -14.40
N MET A 248 -2.40 -4.89 -13.11
CA MET A 248 -3.65 -4.63 -12.40
C MET A 248 -3.57 -3.30 -11.64
N GLU A 249 -4.70 -2.65 -11.40
CA GLU A 249 -4.77 -1.52 -10.47
C GLU A 249 -4.44 -2.00 -9.04
N TYR A 250 -3.82 -1.14 -8.23
CA TYR A 250 -3.32 -1.54 -6.90
C TYR A 250 -4.44 -2.12 -6.00
N GLU A 251 -5.60 -1.46 -5.93
CA GLU A 251 -6.71 -1.91 -5.09
C GLU A 251 -7.23 -3.29 -5.54
N ASP A 252 -7.46 -3.46 -6.84
CA ASP A 252 -7.95 -4.71 -7.43
C ASP A 252 -7.00 -5.88 -7.14
N TYR A 253 -5.69 -5.66 -7.31
CA TYR A 253 -4.70 -6.69 -7.02
C TYR A 253 -4.72 -7.13 -5.55
N ILE A 254 -4.79 -6.16 -4.63
CA ILE A 254 -4.81 -6.45 -3.19
C ILE A 254 -6.12 -7.16 -2.80
N VAL A 255 -7.27 -6.71 -3.32
CA VAL A 255 -8.56 -7.37 -3.04
C VAL A 255 -8.52 -8.81 -3.53
N GLU A 256 -8.17 -9.02 -4.81
CA GLU A 256 -8.23 -10.35 -5.45
C GLU A 256 -7.20 -11.33 -4.91
N ASN A 257 -5.95 -10.89 -4.67
CA ASN A 257 -4.83 -11.79 -4.37
C ASN A 257 -4.45 -11.84 -2.88
N VAL A 258 -4.94 -10.90 -2.06
CA VAL A 258 -4.63 -10.86 -0.62
C VAL A 258 -5.89 -10.97 0.23
N LEU A 259 -6.85 -10.04 0.08
CA LEU A 259 -7.97 -9.90 1.02
C LEU A 259 -9.06 -10.96 0.81
N THR A 260 -9.52 -11.17 -0.42
CA THR A 260 -10.53 -12.19 -0.73
C THR A 260 -10.07 -13.61 -0.39
N PRO A 261 -8.81 -14.02 -0.67
CA PRO A 261 -8.29 -15.30 -0.20
C PRO A 261 -8.30 -15.46 1.33
N MET A 262 -8.16 -14.35 2.08
CA MET A 262 -8.28 -14.31 3.54
C MET A 262 -9.74 -14.27 4.03
N GLY A 263 -10.73 -14.27 3.14
CA GLY A 263 -12.14 -14.10 3.48
C GLY A 263 -12.49 -12.71 3.99
N ILE A 264 -11.80 -11.68 3.47
CA ILE A 264 -12.02 -10.28 3.82
C ILE A 264 -12.57 -9.55 2.59
N ASP A 265 -13.84 -9.14 2.67
CA ASP A 265 -14.60 -8.65 1.51
C ASP A 265 -14.99 -7.17 1.64
N SER A 266 -14.80 -6.57 2.83
CA SER A 266 -15.35 -5.25 3.16
C SER A 266 -14.36 -4.09 3.03
N MET A 267 -13.05 -4.41 3.03
CA MET A 267 -11.96 -3.44 2.92
C MET A 267 -11.84 -2.90 1.51
N SER A 268 -11.59 -1.59 1.38
CA SER A 268 -11.45 -0.87 0.10
C SER A 268 -10.64 0.41 0.29
N ILE A 269 -10.27 1.09 -0.80
CA ILE A 269 -9.74 2.46 -0.76
C ILE A 269 -10.87 3.44 -0.45
N GLY A 270 -10.63 4.33 0.52
CA GLY A 270 -11.59 5.36 0.93
C GLY A 270 -11.61 6.56 -0.02
N MET A 271 -12.74 7.26 -0.03
CA MET A 271 -12.93 8.48 -0.83
C MET A 271 -12.91 9.72 0.06
N THR A 272 -12.42 10.84 -0.47
CA THR A 272 -12.29 12.09 0.29
C THR A 272 -13.64 12.76 0.52
N MET A 273 -14.44 12.88 -0.54
CA MET A 273 -15.71 13.60 -0.51
C MET A 273 -16.76 12.82 0.28
N PRO A 274 -17.51 13.47 1.20
CA PRO A 274 -18.55 12.82 1.99
C PRO A 274 -19.59 12.08 1.16
N GLU A 275 -19.94 12.60 -0.02
CA GLU A 275 -20.93 12.00 -0.92
C GLU A 275 -20.44 10.72 -1.60
N GLN A 276 -19.13 10.45 -1.58
CA GLN A 276 -18.48 9.29 -2.20
C GLN A 276 -18.00 8.26 -1.16
N ARG A 277 -18.22 8.50 0.13
CA ARG A 277 -17.81 7.58 1.20
C ARG A 277 -18.46 6.21 1.02
N ALA A 278 -17.73 5.16 1.39
CA ALA A 278 -18.24 3.80 1.29
C ALA A 278 -19.42 3.59 2.25
N PHE A 279 -20.32 2.66 1.91
CA PHE A 279 -21.39 2.26 2.81
C PHE A 279 -20.81 1.75 4.15
N GLY A 280 -21.37 2.24 5.25
CA GLY A 280 -20.91 1.92 6.61
C GLY A 280 -19.66 2.69 7.05
N GLU A 281 -19.09 3.58 6.24
CA GLU A 281 -18.00 4.48 6.69
C GLU A 281 -18.52 5.51 7.70
N VAL A 282 -17.82 5.65 8.82
CA VAL A 282 -18.15 6.63 9.86
C VAL A 282 -17.94 8.07 9.39
N SER A 283 -18.69 8.99 10.00
CA SER A 283 -18.33 10.41 9.98
C SER A 283 -17.21 10.68 10.97
N TYR A 284 -16.35 11.63 10.62
CA TYR A 284 -15.18 11.97 11.40
C TYR A 284 -15.34 13.34 12.04
N PHE A 285 -14.89 13.46 13.27
CA PHE A 285 -15.08 14.65 14.09
C PHE A 285 -13.73 15.25 14.45
N ASP A 286 -13.48 16.47 13.98
CA ASP A 286 -12.28 17.25 14.31
C ASP A 286 -12.67 18.73 14.47
N ASP A 287 -12.01 19.43 15.39
CA ASP A 287 -12.29 20.85 15.66
C ASP A 287 -11.53 21.77 14.68
N GLY A 288 -10.64 21.19 13.88
CA GLY A 288 -9.84 21.86 12.85
C GLY A 288 -10.67 22.26 11.64
N THR A 289 -10.43 23.47 11.10
CA THR A 289 -10.96 23.88 9.79
C THR A 289 -9.82 23.95 8.78
N GLY A 290 -10.01 23.30 7.62
CA GLY A 290 -9.02 23.19 6.56
C GLY A 290 -9.53 23.77 5.24
N TRP A 291 -8.60 24.11 4.34
CA TRP A 291 -8.96 24.41 2.95
C TRP A 291 -9.36 23.12 2.25
N CYS A 292 -10.52 23.12 1.60
CA CYS A 292 -10.97 21.98 0.82
C CYS A 292 -10.08 21.80 -0.42
N HIS A 293 -9.73 20.55 -0.72
CA HIS A 293 -8.95 20.21 -1.91
C HIS A 293 -9.79 20.09 -3.18
N PHE A 294 -11.12 20.05 -3.04
CA PHE A 294 -12.06 20.07 -4.15
C PHE A 294 -12.83 21.39 -4.20
N PRO A 295 -13.10 21.94 -5.40
CA PRO A 295 -13.80 23.21 -5.51
C PRO A 295 -15.31 23.01 -5.35
N SER A 296 -15.98 24.00 -4.77
CA SER A 296 -17.44 24.03 -4.65
C SER A 296 -18.13 24.88 -5.75
N GLY A 297 -17.37 25.40 -6.71
CA GLY A 297 -17.87 26.20 -7.82
C GLY A 297 -16.77 27.00 -8.51
N GLN A 298 -17.17 27.99 -9.33
CA GLN A 298 -16.29 28.97 -9.98
C GLN A 298 -16.72 30.40 -9.62
N ASP A 299 -15.79 31.34 -9.58
CA ASP A 299 -16.07 32.75 -9.36
C ASP A 299 -16.48 33.49 -10.65
N GLU A 300 -16.66 34.82 -10.57
CA GLU A 300 -17.10 35.64 -11.71
C GLU A 300 -16.10 35.67 -12.88
N ASP A 301 -14.83 35.33 -12.63
CA ASP A 301 -13.75 35.28 -13.62
C ASP A 301 -13.54 33.85 -14.18
N GLY A 302 -14.24 32.85 -13.63
CA GLY A 302 -14.17 31.44 -14.01
C GLY A 302 -13.18 30.61 -13.19
N ASP A 303 -12.58 31.20 -12.15
CA ASP A 303 -11.59 30.54 -11.30
C ASP A 303 -12.28 29.64 -10.26
N PRO A 304 -11.78 28.42 -10.00
CA PRO A 304 -12.39 27.50 -9.05
C PRO A 304 -12.33 28.00 -7.60
N ILE A 305 -13.46 27.93 -6.89
CA ILE A 305 -13.62 28.36 -5.50
C ILE A 305 -13.40 27.17 -4.56
N PHE A 306 -12.47 27.31 -3.62
CA PHE A 306 -12.18 26.30 -2.61
C PHE A 306 -12.71 26.73 -1.25
N PRO A 307 -13.76 26.06 -0.73
CA PRO A 307 -14.31 26.41 0.57
C PRO A 307 -13.35 26.06 1.71
N ILE A 308 -13.67 26.58 2.90
CA ILE A 308 -13.09 26.14 4.17
C ILE A 308 -14.20 25.39 4.90
N SER A 309 -13.95 24.15 5.30
CA SER A 309 -14.90 23.29 6.03
C SER A 309 -14.21 22.68 7.26
N PRO A 310 -14.95 22.16 8.26
CA PRO A 310 -14.40 21.24 9.23
C PRO A 310 -13.65 20.11 8.52
N ASP A 311 -12.41 19.86 8.95
CA ASP A 311 -11.63 18.71 8.51
C ASP A 311 -12.23 17.47 9.22
N PRO A 312 -12.53 16.35 8.53
CA PRO A 312 -12.18 16.00 7.15
C PRO A 312 -13.33 16.03 6.14
N ASP A 313 -14.38 16.82 6.36
CA ASP A 313 -15.57 16.87 5.47
C ASP A 313 -15.27 17.37 4.06
N CYS A 314 -14.13 18.00 3.83
CA CYS A 314 -13.66 18.33 2.49
C CYS A 314 -12.16 18.05 2.29
N GLY A 315 -11.60 17.25 3.21
CA GLY A 315 -10.26 16.68 3.23
C GLY A 315 -9.10 17.68 3.40
N ALA A 316 -8.36 17.63 4.52
CA ALA A 316 -6.96 18.07 4.52
C ALA A 316 -6.02 17.17 3.70
N PHE A 317 -6.46 15.94 3.43
CA PHE A 317 -5.79 14.97 2.58
C PHE A 317 -6.76 14.51 1.49
N VAL A 318 -6.21 14.19 0.32
CA VAL A 318 -6.92 13.42 -0.70
C VAL A 318 -6.67 11.94 -0.40
N VAL A 319 -7.67 11.23 0.12
CA VAL A 319 -7.57 9.83 0.57
C VAL A 319 -7.21 8.90 -0.58
N GLU A 320 -7.73 9.18 -1.77
CA GLU A 320 -7.46 8.49 -3.03
C GLU A 320 -5.98 8.57 -3.42
N GLU A 321 -5.30 9.69 -3.11
CA GLU A 321 -3.86 9.87 -3.34
C GLU A 321 -2.98 9.19 -2.27
N LYS A 322 -3.58 8.52 -1.27
CA LYS A 322 -2.84 7.82 -0.21
C LYS A 322 -2.56 6.37 -0.53
N ASP A 323 -3.40 5.75 -1.36
CA ASP A 323 -3.20 4.43 -1.95
C ASP A 323 -2.55 3.42 -0.96
N GLY A 324 -1.48 2.71 -1.35
CA GLY A 324 -0.76 1.78 -0.48
C GLY A 324 -0.01 2.39 0.71
N GLY A 325 0.05 3.72 0.82
CA GLY A 325 0.64 4.44 1.95
C GLY A 325 -0.34 4.72 3.09
N GLY A 326 -1.66 4.72 2.84
CA GLY A 326 -2.65 5.03 3.87
C GLY A 326 -4.12 5.13 3.43
N GLY A 327 -4.48 4.75 2.20
CA GLY A 327 -5.80 5.02 1.61
C GLY A 327 -6.93 4.09 2.06
N TRP A 328 -6.61 2.96 2.73
CA TRP A 328 -7.61 1.94 3.03
C TRP A 328 -8.61 2.36 4.11
N ILE A 329 -9.82 1.82 4.00
CA ILE A 329 -10.85 1.77 5.04
C ILE A 329 -11.09 0.30 5.46
N ALA A 330 -11.37 0.08 6.74
CA ALA A 330 -11.67 -1.25 7.28
C ALA A 330 -12.54 -1.19 8.54
N SER A 331 -13.21 -2.29 8.85
CA SER A 331 -13.70 -2.58 10.21
C SER A 331 -12.54 -3.09 11.09
N ALA A 332 -12.67 -2.93 12.40
CA ALA A 332 -11.68 -3.43 13.35
C ALA A 332 -11.58 -4.96 13.32
N SER A 333 -12.69 -5.66 13.09
CA SER A 333 -12.75 -7.12 12.97
C SER A 333 -12.02 -7.65 11.74
N ASP A 334 -12.24 -7.03 10.57
CA ASP A 334 -11.55 -7.45 9.34
C ASP A 334 -10.05 -7.18 9.40
N TYR A 335 -9.65 -6.02 9.94
CA TYR A 335 -8.23 -5.74 10.14
C TYR A 335 -7.60 -6.68 11.18
N ALA A 336 -8.34 -7.08 12.22
CA ALA A 336 -7.87 -8.07 13.19
C ALA A 336 -7.67 -9.45 12.53
N ARG A 337 -8.62 -9.90 11.70
CA ARG A 337 -8.47 -11.12 10.88
C ARG A 337 -7.25 -11.06 9.96
N PHE A 338 -7.06 -9.94 9.26
CA PHE A 338 -5.91 -9.72 8.39
C PHE A 338 -4.59 -9.93 9.14
N ILE A 339 -4.44 -9.33 10.31
CA ILE A 339 -3.24 -9.52 11.14
C ILE A 339 -3.12 -10.95 11.67
N SER A 340 -4.25 -11.62 11.98
CA SER A 340 -4.26 -13.01 12.43
C SER A 340 -3.87 -14.03 11.35
N HIS A 341 -4.00 -13.70 10.06
CA HIS A 341 -3.39 -14.49 8.98
C HIS A 341 -1.88 -14.30 8.94
N ILE A 342 -1.40 -13.06 9.14
CA ILE A 342 0.03 -12.73 9.10
C ILE A 342 0.79 -13.34 10.29
N ASP A 343 0.17 -13.37 11.47
CA ASP A 343 0.75 -13.95 12.68
C ASP A 343 0.58 -15.47 12.80
N GLU A 344 -0.03 -16.08 11.77
CA GLU A 344 -0.26 -17.51 11.61
C GLU A 344 -1.22 -18.13 12.64
N SER A 345 -1.94 -17.31 13.44
CA SER A 345 -2.97 -17.82 14.33
C SER A 345 -4.21 -18.33 13.56
N ILE A 346 -4.48 -17.75 12.40
CA ILE A 346 -5.32 -18.36 11.36
C ILE A 346 -4.40 -19.03 10.34
N GLN A 347 -4.48 -20.35 10.27
CA GLN A 347 -3.70 -21.13 9.30
C GLN A 347 -4.36 -21.04 7.92
N SER A 348 -3.65 -20.52 6.93
CA SER A 348 -4.12 -20.41 5.55
C SER A 348 -2.99 -20.74 4.58
N ASP A 349 -3.31 -21.39 3.45
CA ASP A 349 -2.37 -21.71 2.38
C ASP A 349 -2.00 -20.48 1.50
N ILE A 350 -2.31 -19.26 1.97
CA ILE A 350 -2.15 -18.00 1.23
C ILE A 350 -0.68 -17.56 1.21
N PHE A 351 0.02 -17.70 2.34
CA PHE A 351 1.42 -17.34 2.50
C PHE A 351 2.23 -18.49 3.08
N GLU A 352 3.48 -18.65 2.65
CA GLU A 352 4.35 -19.73 3.14
C GLU A 352 4.95 -19.43 4.52
N ASN A 353 5.43 -18.20 4.73
CA ASN A 353 6.06 -17.78 5.99
C ASN A 353 5.85 -16.27 6.27
N PRO A 354 4.59 -15.83 6.46
CA PRO A 354 4.27 -14.42 6.65
C PRO A 354 4.87 -13.86 7.94
N PHE A 355 4.96 -14.65 9.02
CA PHE A 355 5.49 -14.17 10.30
C PHE A 355 6.94 -13.66 10.18
N ASP A 356 7.83 -14.50 9.63
CA ASP A 356 9.24 -14.13 9.45
C ASP A 356 9.43 -13.00 8.43
N TYR A 357 8.58 -12.96 7.39
CA TYR A 357 8.63 -11.88 6.42
C TYR A 357 8.29 -10.54 7.06
N PHE A 358 7.15 -10.44 7.77
CA PHE A 358 6.68 -9.18 8.36
C PHE A 358 7.57 -8.71 9.50
N THR A 359 8.17 -9.63 10.27
CA THR A 359 9.12 -9.31 11.34
C THR A 359 10.55 -9.08 10.84
N GLY A 360 10.84 -9.45 9.59
CA GLY A 360 12.15 -9.30 8.98
C GLY A 360 12.66 -7.86 8.99
N ASN A 361 13.78 -7.63 9.69
CA ASN A 361 14.46 -6.33 9.75
C ASN A 361 15.98 -6.45 9.56
N PRO A 362 16.55 -5.92 8.47
CA PRO A 362 17.99 -5.97 8.20
C PRO A 362 18.87 -5.06 9.09
N SER A 363 18.30 -4.27 10.00
CA SER A 363 19.02 -3.28 10.84
C SER A 363 18.82 -3.38 12.35
N GLY A 364 17.94 -4.28 12.83
CA GLY A 364 17.62 -4.38 14.26
C GLY A 364 16.88 -3.17 14.85
N HIS A 365 16.16 -2.40 14.02
CA HIS A 365 15.27 -1.33 14.44
C HIS A 365 13.86 -1.84 14.81
N TRP A 366 13.02 -0.96 15.37
CA TRP A 366 11.69 -1.24 15.91
C TRP A 366 10.60 -1.36 14.81
N TYR A 367 10.97 -1.64 13.56
CA TYR A 367 10.05 -1.67 12.41
C TYR A 367 10.45 -2.77 11.42
N GLY A 368 9.54 -3.69 11.15
CA GLY A 368 9.69 -4.76 10.16
C GLY A 368 9.22 -4.31 8.77
N ARG A 369 8.35 -5.08 8.13
CA ARG A 369 7.77 -4.78 6.81
C ARG A 369 6.29 -4.47 6.93
N GLY A 370 5.97 -3.23 7.28
CA GLY A 370 4.59 -2.75 7.44
C GLY A 370 4.08 -2.77 8.88
N ILE A 371 4.87 -3.32 9.81
CA ILE A 371 4.55 -3.43 11.23
C ILE A 371 5.69 -2.92 12.12
N GLY A 372 5.35 -2.34 13.26
CA GLY A 372 6.29 -2.04 14.35
C GLY A 372 6.55 -3.28 15.20
N ILE A 373 7.79 -3.44 15.66
CA ILE A 373 8.22 -4.57 16.48
C ILE A 373 8.73 -4.03 17.81
N VAL A 374 8.22 -4.56 18.92
CA VAL A 374 8.56 -4.12 20.27
C VAL A 374 9.21 -5.25 21.06
N GLY A 375 10.50 -5.12 21.34
CA GLY A 375 11.25 -6.07 22.16
C GLY A 375 11.87 -7.23 21.37
N GLU A 376 12.70 -8.01 22.06
CA GLU A 376 13.34 -9.24 21.56
C GLU A 376 13.04 -10.34 22.59
N PRO A 377 12.39 -11.47 22.22
CA PRO A 377 11.93 -11.84 20.87
C PRO A 377 10.82 -10.95 20.30
N ALA A 378 10.61 -11.01 18.98
CA ALA A 378 9.62 -10.22 18.22
C ALA A 378 8.16 -10.67 18.47
N ASP A 379 7.79 -10.90 19.73
CA ASP A 379 6.47 -11.41 20.12
C ASP A 379 5.39 -10.31 20.16
N THR A 380 5.80 -9.03 20.25
CA THR A 380 4.89 -7.89 20.27
C THR A 380 4.98 -7.08 18.98
N TRP A 381 3.85 -6.93 18.28
CA TRP A 381 3.73 -6.09 17.09
C TRP A 381 2.74 -4.95 17.32
N ASN A 382 2.99 -3.79 16.74
CA ASN A 382 2.02 -2.69 16.76
C ASN A 382 2.14 -1.80 15.53
N HIS A 383 1.10 -1.00 15.28
CA HIS A 383 1.19 0.14 14.38
C HIS A 383 0.13 1.18 14.74
N TRP A 384 0.39 2.44 14.40
CA TRP A 384 -0.56 3.54 14.59
C TRP A 384 -0.86 4.23 13.27
N GLY A 385 -2.15 4.39 12.97
CA GLY A 385 -2.65 5.19 11.86
C GLY A 385 -3.24 6.50 12.37
N SER A 386 -3.11 7.55 11.57
CA SER A 386 -3.61 8.86 11.93
C SER A 386 -3.88 9.72 10.69
N PHE A 387 -5.12 10.15 10.55
CA PHE A 387 -5.58 11.21 9.65
C PHE A 387 -6.34 12.27 10.44
N SER A 388 -6.72 13.39 9.80
CA SER A 388 -7.69 14.27 10.47
C SER A 388 -8.97 13.50 10.72
N GLY A 389 -9.50 13.68 11.93
CA GLY A 389 -10.69 12.99 12.39
C GLY A 389 -10.56 11.47 12.51
N SER A 390 -9.40 10.82 12.26
CA SER A 390 -9.26 9.36 12.45
C SER A 390 -7.95 8.99 13.16
N SER A 391 -8.06 8.14 14.17
CA SER A 391 -6.92 7.59 14.91
C SER A 391 -7.10 6.08 15.10
N THR A 392 -6.21 5.29 14.50
CA THR A 392 -6.30 3.83 14.47
C THR A 392 -5.08 3.18 15.11
N ASN A 393 -5.25 1.97 15.61
CA ASN A 393 -4.18 1.17 16.17
C ASN A 393 -4.54 -0.31 16.11
N PHE A 394 -3.53 -1.12 15.86
CA PHE A 394 -3.56 -2.53 16.24
C PHE A 394 -2.35 -2.85 17.10
N ARG A 395 -2.50 -3.88 17.92
CA ARG A 395 -1.44 -4.48 18.71
C ARG A 395 -1.62 -6.00 18.73
N ARG A 396 -0.53 -6.73 18.54
CA ARG A 396 -0.46 -8.18 18.68
C ARG A 396 0.49 -8.49 19.82
N ASP A 397 0.08 -9.35 20.75
CA ASP A 397 0.85 -9.76 21.92
C ASP A 397 0.66 -11.27 22.17
N VAL A 398 1.43 -11.83 23.11
CA VAL A 398 1.36 -13.25 23.46
C VAL A 398 0.99 -13.40 24.93
N THR A 399 0.06 -14.29 25.24
CA THR A 399 -0.30 -14.63 26.62
C THR A 399 0.87 -15.33 27.35
N ASP A 400 0.80 -15.41 28.68
CA ASP A 400 1.75 -16.21 29.47
C ASP A 400 1.81 -17.70 29.05
N SER A 401 0.75 -18.21 28.42
CA SER A 401 0.64 -19.58 27.91
C SER A 401 1.10 -19.75 26.46
N GLY A 402 1.45 -18.67 25.76
CA GLY A 402 2.05 -18.71 24.43
C GLY A 402 1.06 -18.55 23.27
N GLU A 403 -0.22 -18.27 23.54
CA GLU A 403 -1.23 -18.02 22.51
C GLU A 403 -1.22 -16.55 22.06
N SER A 404 -1.52 -16.34 20.77
CA SER A 404 -1.59 -14.99 20.20
C SER A 404 -2.89 -14.28 20.56
N VAL A 405 -2.77 -12.98 20.87
CA VAL A 405 -3.90 -12.05 21.02
C VAL A 405 -3.67 -10.86 20.10
N VAL A 406 -4.60 -10.60 19.19
CA VAL A 406 -4.59 -9.40 18.34
C VAL A 406 -5.73 -8.49 18.76
N PHE A 407 -5.39 -7.24 19.03
CA PHE A 407 -6.33 -6.18 19.37
C PHE A 407 -6.31 -5.09 18.31
N VAL A 408 -7.48 -4.57 17.98
CA VAL A 408 -7.67 -3.44 17.06
C VAL A 408 -8.62 -2.43 17.67
N MET A 409 -8.25 -1.14 17.65
CA MET A 409 -9.12 -0.02 18.03
C MET A 409 -9.04 1.12 17.03
N PHE A 410 -10.19 1.47 16.48
CA PHE A 410 -10.37 2.60 15.56
C PHE A 410 -11.26 3.66 16.22
N THR A 411 -10.90 4.94 16.05
CA THR A 411 -11.69 6.07 16.54
C THR A 411 -11.94 7.08 15.43
N ASN A 412 -13.16 7.64 15.41
CA ASN A 412 -13.58 8.65 14.42
C ASN A 412 -13.32 10.09 14.90
N THR A 413 -12.32 10.24 15.75
CA THR A 413 -11.64 11.51 16.01
C THR A 413 -10.16 11.25 16.21
N ARG A 414 -9.35 12.31 16.08
CA ARG A 414 -7.92 12.28 16.36
C ARG A 414 -7.59 13.27 17.47
N PRO A 415 -7.50 12.80 18.72
CA PRO A 415 -7.07 13.65 19.84
C PRO A 415 -5.59 14.02 19.74
N ASP A 416 -5.25 15.20 20.25
CA ASP A 416 -3.88 15.70 20.37
C ASP A 416 -3.13 15.14 21.60
N GLY A 417 -1.84 15.50 21.74
CA GLY A 417 -1.06 15.19 22.95
C GLY A 417 -0.55 13.75 23.01
N ASN A 418 -0.67 13.11 24.18
CA ASN A 418 -0.16 11.75 24.44
C ASN A 418 -1.20 10.65 24.20
N TRP A 419 -2.31 10.95 23.52
CA TRP A 419 -3.40 10.02 23.22
C TRP A 419 -2.91 8.66 22.72
N LYS A 420 -2.00 8.63 21.74
CA LYS A 420 -1.49 7.39 21.15
C LYS A 420 -0.93 6.43 22.19
N SER A 421 -0.13 6.94 23.13
CA SER A 421 0.48 6.16 24.20
C SER A 421 -0.54 5.76 25.26
N VAL A 422 -1.42 6.70 25.68
CA VAL A 422 -2.43 6.42 26.70
C VAL A 422 -3.41 5.35 26.23
N ARG A 423 -3.91 5.46 24.99
CA ARG A 423 -4.77 4.44 24.38
C ARG A 423 -4.09 3.08 24.39
N GLU A 424 -2.86 2.99 23.89
CA GLU A 424 -2.17 1.70 23.82
C GLU A 424 -1.91 1.10 25.20
N ASP A 425 -1.52 1.89 26.20
CA ASP A 425 -1.27 1.41 27.56
C ASP A 425 -2.56 0.87 28.20
N VAL A 426 -3.66 1.64 28.14
CA VAL A 426 -4.96 1.26 28.71
C VAL A 426 -5.46 -0.03 28.08
N ILE A 427 -5.45 -0.09 26.75
CA ILE A 427 -5.90 -1.24 25.99
C ILE A 427 -5.05 -2.48 26.30
N LYS A 428 -3.72 -2.32 26.35
CA LYS A 428 -2.81 -3.42 26.62
C LYS A 428 -3.09 -4.01 28.00
N GLU A 429 -3.23 -3.17 29.02
CA GLU A 429 -3.55 -3.61 30.38
C GLU A 429 -4.90 -4.33 30.40
N ALA A 430 -5.94 -3.72 29.82
CA ALA A 430 -7.28 -4.28 29.78
C ALA A 430 -7.37 -5.63 29.04
N MET A 431 -6.68 -5.77 27.90
CA MET A 431 -6.65 -6.99 27.09
C MET A 431 -5.93 -8.15 27.79
N MET A 432 -4.83 -7.85 28.49
CA MET A 432 -4.02 -8.87 29.18
C MET A 432 -4.63 -9.30 30.52
N ASP A 433 -5.56 -8.52 31.08
CA ASP A 433 -6.32 -8.87 32.28
C ASP A 433 -7.53 -9.79 32.00
N VAL A 434 -7.88 -10.02 30.72
CA VAL A 434 -8.96 -10.94 30.31
C VAL A 434 -8.57 -12.40 30.58
N ASP A 435 -9.47 -13.16 31.21
CA ASP A 435 -9.32 -14.61 31.38
C ASP A 435 -9.83 -15.37 30.12
N TYR A 436 -8.90 -15.64 29.20
CA TYR A 436 -9.20 -16.34 27.94
C TYR A 436 -9.57 -17.83 28.10
N THR A 437 -9.48 -18.42 29.31
CA THR A 437 -9.74 -19.86 29.48
C THR A 437 -11.20 -20.26 29.32
N ASN A 438 -12.14 -19.31 29.41
CA ASN A 438 -13.59 -19.55 29.29
C ASN A 438 -14.25 -18.71 28.17
N VAL A 439 -13.46 -18.18 27.25
CA VAL A 439 -13.96 -17.35 26.15
C VAL A 439 -14.43 -18.24 24.99
N THR A 440 -15.63 -17.99 24.49
CA THR A 440 -16.17 -18.65 23.30
C THR A 440 -15.97 -17.77 22.07
N PRO A 441 -15.58 -18.31 20.90
CA PRO A 441 -15.60 -17.57 19.63
C PRO A 441 -16.99 -16.97 19.37
N LEU A 442 -17.04 -15.78 18.80
CA LEU A 442 -18.24 -15.22 18.19
C LEU A 442 -18.52 -16.04 16.91
N GLU A 443 -19.72 -16.58 16.75
CA GLU A 443 -20.10 -17.29 15.52
C GLU A 443 -20.03 -16.30 14.35
N THR A 444 -19.23 -16.64 13.35
CA THR A 444 -19.13 -15.89 12.09
C THR A 444 -20.27 -16.38 11.20
N ASP A 445 -21.35 -15.62 11.10
CA ASP A 445 -22.53 -15.96 10.30
C ASP A 445 -22.15 -16.13 8.81
N ASP A 446 -21.97 -17.37 8.38
CA ASP A 446 -22.48 -17.81 7.09
C ASP A 446 -24.01 -17.57 7.13
N PHE A 447 -24.54 -16.88 6.12
CA PHE A 447 -25.98 -16.76 5.90
C PHE A 447 -26.58 -18.17 5.65
N GLU A 448 -26.92 -18.90 6.70
CA GLU A 448 -27.92 -19.96 6.66
C GLU A 448 -29.27 -19.44 7.16
N PRO A 449 -30.37 -19.79 6.49
CA PRO A 449 -31.70 -19.40 6.89
C PRO A 449 -31.98 -19.97 8.29
N LEU A 450 -32.48 -19.13 9.18
CA LEU A 450 -32.85 -19.52 10.54
C LEU A 450 -33.59 -20.87 10.54
N PRO A 451 -33.20 -21.83 11.40
CA PRO A 451 -33.99 -23.05 11.55
C PRO A 451 -35.41 -22.65 11.95
N PRO A 452 -36.46 -23.30 11.40
CA PRO A 452 -37.83 -22.96 11.75
C PRO A 452 -38.00 -23.12 13.26
N GLN A 453 -38.46 -22.05 13.91
CA GLN A 453 -38.78 -22.07 15.34
C GLN A 453 -39.69 -23.27 15.64
N ASP A 454 -39.31 -24.06 16.64
CA ASP A 454 -40.24 -24.88 17.41
C ASP A 454 -41.17 -23.89 18.15
N SER A 455 -42.21 -23.38 17.48
CA SER A 455 -43.06 -22.33 18.03
C SER A 455 -44.10 -22.93 18.99
N ASP A 456 -43.80 -22.94 20.29
CA ASP A 456 -44.77 -23.23 21.36
C ASP A 456 -45.88 -22.15 21.49
N ILE A 457 -45.80 -21.08 20.67
CA ILE A 457 -46.77 -19.98 20.52
C ILE A 457 -47.33 -20.03 19.10
N GLU A 458 -48.65 -20.15 18.96
CA GLU A 458 -49.35 -20.22 17.66
C GLU A 458 -50.35 -19.06 17.55
N GLY A 459 -50.43 -18.42 16.39
CA GLY A 459 -51.41 -17.37 16.15
C GLY A 459 -51.21 -16.57 14.87
N GLU A 460 -52.12 -15.64 14.62
CA GLU A 460 -52.10 -14.72 13.48
C GLU A 460 -52.66 -13.36 13.89
N SER A 461 -52.16 -12.29 13.28
CA SER A 461 -52.70 -10.94 13.43
C SER A 461 -52.89 -10.25 12.09
N PHE A 462 -53.93 -9.42 12.01
CA PHE A 462 -54.35 -8.74 10.78
C PHE A 462 -54.64 -7.26 11.05
N LEU A 463 -54.07 -6.40 10.20
CA LEU A 463 -54.41 -5.00 10.09
C LEU A 463 -54.95 -4.72 8.68
N THR A 464 -56.23 -4.39 8.57
CA THR A 464 -56.85 -4.05 7.28
C THR A 464 -57.22 -2.58 7.24
N ILE A 465 -56.59 -1.82 6.35
CA ILE A 465 -56.92 -0.41 6.13
C ILE A 465 -57.98 -0.34 5.03
N THR A 466 -59.17 0.19 5.36
CA THR A 466 -60.34 0.16 4.45
C THR A 466 -60.83 1.53 4.00
N GLY A 467 -60.40 2.61 4.67
CA GLY A 467 -60.72 3.98 4.26
C GLY A 467 -59.71 4.54 3.25
N GLU A 468 -60.15 5.52 2.45
CA GLU A 468 -59.25 6.27 1.56
C GLU A 468 -58.27 7.10 2.40
N ILE A 469 -56.98 6.80 2.26
CA ILE A 469 -55.89 7.50 2.94
C ILE A 469 -55.68 8.84 2.23
N THR A 470 -56.38 9.88 2.69
CA THR A 470 -56.30 11.23 2.12
C THR A 470 -55.60 12.20 3.07
N GLN A 471 -54.83 13.15 2.51
CA GLN A 471 -54.04 14.11 3.30
C GLN A 471 -54.91 14.86 4.32
N GLY A 472 -54.54 14.75 5.60
CA GLY A 472 -55.20 15.43 6.71
C GLY A 472 -56.56 14.86 7.12
N ALA A 473 -57.00 13.72 6.56
CA ALA A 473 -58.31 13.13 6.82
C ALA A 473 -58.24 11.93 7.77
N GLN A 474 -59.38 11.61 8.37
CA GLN A 474 -59.56 10.38 9.14
C GLN A 474 -60.01 9.24 8.23
N PHE A 475 -59.48 8.04 8.49
CA PHE A 475 -59.85 6.81 7.78
C PHE A 475 -60.05 5.66 8.77
N ASN A 476 -60.75 4.62 8.31
CA ASN A 476 -61.07 3.45 9.12
C ASN A 476 -60.10 2.31 8.83
N ALA A 477 -59.70 1.62 9.89
CA ALA A 477 -58.96 0.37 9.85
C ALA A 477 -59.59 -0.66 10.79
N SER A 478 -59.27 -1.93 10.61
CA SER A 478 -59.69 -3.00 11.52
C SER A 478 -58.49 -3.82 11.97
N TRP A 479 -58.46 -4.14 13.26
CA TRP A 479 -57.47 -4.99 13.90
C TRP A 479 -58.12 -6.29 14.36
N SER A 480 -57.42 -7.41 14.15
CA SER A 480 -57.74 -8.68 14.80
C SER A 480 -56.49 -9.49 15.07
N ALA A 481 -56.39 -10.11 16.25
CA ALA A 481 -55.32 -11.04 16.58
C ALA A 481 -55.86 -12.26 17.32
N SER A 482 -55.24 -13.41 17.10
CA SER A 482 -55.53 -14.68 17.76
C SER A 482 -54.20 -15.28 18.23
N ILE A 483 -54.07 -15.56 19.52
CA ILE A 483 -52.83 -16.09 20.11
C ILE A 483 -53.17 -17.26 21.02
N THR A 484 -52.44 -18.36 20.90
CA THR A 484 -52.52 -19.56 21.73
C THR A 484 -51.12 -20.00 22.15
N MET A 485 -50.96 -20.36 23.42
CA MET A 485 -49.67 -20.76 24.01
C MET A 485 -49.84 -21.93 24.96
N GLN A 486 -48.75 -22.65 25.23
CA GLN A 486 -48.74 -23.70 26.25
C GLN A 486 -48.78 -23.13 27.68
N GLU A 487 -49.48 -23.81 28.59
CA GLU A 487 -49.58 -23.44 30.02
C GLU A 487 -48.24 -23.57 30.77
N ALA A 488 -47.22 -24.18 30.17
CA ALA A 488 -45.84 -24.19 30.66
C ALA A 488 -45.22 -22.78 30.68
N TYR A 489 -45.65 -21.90 29.78
CA TYR A 489 -45.25 -20.50 29.77
C TYR A 489 -46.11 -19.71 30.74
N GLY A 490 -45.47 -19.06 31.71
CA GLY A 490 -46.14 -18.12 32.59
C GLY A 490 -46.53 -16.83 31.86
N THR A 491 -47.43 -16.05 32.47
CA THR A 491 -47.77 -14.70 32.02
C THR A 491 -46.95 -13.66 32.79
N ASP A 492 -46.61 -12.57 32.09
CA ASP A 492 -46.06 -11.32 32.62
C ASP A 492 -47.04 -10.54 33.51
N LEU A 493 -48.36 -10.82 33.40
CA LEU A 493 -49.40 -10.22 34.25
C LEU A 493 -49.32 -10.66 35.72
N LEU A 494 -48.60 -11.75 36.01
CA LEU A 494 -48.40 -12.32 37.34
C LEU A 494 -46.89 -12.46 37.63
N GLN A 495 -46.50 -12.41 38.91
CA GLN A 495 -45.09 -12.51 39.28
C GLN A 495 -44.52 -13.91 39.00
N ASN A 496 -43.20 -14.02 38.79
CA ASN A 496 -42.46 -15.26 38.57
C ASN A 496 -42.95 -16.11 37.37
N GLN A 497 -42.74 -15.58 36.16
CA GLN A 497 -43.12 -16.23 34.89
C GLN A 497 -42.57 -17.66 34.73
N SER A 498 -41.42 -17.97 35.32
CA SER A 498 -40.77 -19.28 35.26
C SER A 498 -41.51 -20.42 35.98
N LEU A 499 -42.57 -20.12 36.75
CA LEU A 499 -43.37 -21.13 37.46
C LEU A 499 -44.42 -21.80 36.56
N GLY A 500 -44.63 -21.30 35.34
CA GLY A 500 -45.73 -21.71 34.47
C GLY A 500 -47.08 -21.16 34.92
N LEU A 501 -48.02 -21.03 33.98
CA LEU A 501 -49.25 -20.27 34.20
C LEU A 501 -50.09 -20.83 35.36
N ARG A 502 -50.27 -22.15 35.41
CA ARG A 502 -51.12 -22.79 36.41
C ARG A 502 -50.65 -22.48 37.83
N GLN A 503 -49.35 -22.58 38.06
CA GLN A 503 -48.75 -22.32 39.37
C GLN A 503 -48.85 -20.83 39.73
N GLN A 504 -48.70 -19.92 38.75
CA GLN A 504 -48.90 -18.49 38.98
C GLN A 504 -50.35 -18.17 39.39
N ILE A 505 -51.35 -18.74 38.72
CA ILE A 505 -52.77 -18.52 39.05
C ILE A 505 -53.08 -19.01 40.46
N ASP A 506 -52.69 -20.25 40.82
CA ASP A 506 -52.94 -20.81 42.17
C ASP A 506 -52.23 -20.01 43.28
N LEU A 507 -51.01 -19.54 43.01
CA LEU A 507 -50.21 -18.80 43.98
C LEU A 507 -50.70 -17.35 44.18
N HIS A 508 -51.02 -16.64 43.09
CA HIS A 508 -51.26 -15.19 43.12
C HIS A 508 -52.73 -14.80 43.10
N LEU A 509 -53.58 -15.60 42.46
CA LEU A 509 -55.02 -15.34 42.35
C LEU A 509 -55.85 -16.34 43.17
N GLY A 510 -55.24 -17.46 43.56
CA GLY A 510 -55.85 -18.53 44.32
C GLY A 510 -55.42 -18.62 45.78
N ASN A 511 -55.56 -19.83 46.32
CA ASN A 511 -55.31 -20.12 47.73
C ASN A 511 -54.06 -21.00 47.97
N SER A 512 -53.23 -21.20 46.93
CA SER A 512 -51.99 -21.98 46.97
C SER A 512 -52.18 -23.44 47.40
N ASN A 513 -53.26 -24.09 46.94
CA ASN A 513 -53.56 -25.48 47.33
C ASN A 513 -53.07 -26.53 46.31
N GLY A 514 -52.46 -26.11 45.21
CA GLY A 514 -52.00 -26.99 44.12
C GLY A 514 -53.09 -27.43 43.15
N PHE A 515 -54.24 -26.75 43.11
CA PHE A 515 -55.38 -27.09 42.25
C PHE A 515 -56.18 -25.87 41.81
N LEU A 516 -56.32 -25.67 40.50
CA LEU A 516 -57.08 -24.56 39.91
C LEU A 516 -58.57 -24.87 39.87
N ASP A 517 -59.36 -24.04 40.57
CA ASP A 517 -60.81 -24.07 40.51
C ASP A 517 -61.43 -22.99 39.59
N ASN A 518 -62.75 -23.04 39.39
CA ASN A 518 -63.45 -22.09 38.53
C ASN A 518 -63.39 -20.65 39.03
N ALA A 519 -63.24 -20.42 40.34
CA ALA A 519 -63.16 -19.07 40.89
C ALA A 519 -61.79 -18.44 40.59
N GLU A 520 -60.73 -19.23 40.67
CA GLU A 520 -59.35 -18.84 40.34
C GLU A 520 -59.19 -18.57 38.84
N ILE A 521 -59.73 -19.45 37.99
CA ILE A 521 -59.74 -19.24 36.53
C ILE A 521 -60.58 -18.01 36.17
N SER A 522 -61.73 -17.79 36.82
CA SER A 522 -62.54 -16.59 36.57
C SER A 522 -61.79 -15.32 36.98
N ALA A 523 -61.02 -15.35 38.06
CA ALA A 523 -60.18 -14.22 38.47
C ALA A 523 -59.08 -13.94 37.44
N PHE A 524 -58.47 -15.00 36.89
CA PHE A 524 -57.47 -14.89 35.82
C PHE A 524 -58.07 -14.34 34.51
N VAL A 525 -59.23 -14.82 34.08
CA VAL A 525 -59.92 -14.29 32.88
C VAL A 525 -60.20 -12.80 33.03
N ASN A 526 -60.74 -12.36 34.18
CA ASN A 526 -60.97 -10.94 34.44
C ASN A 526 -59.66 -10.12 34.42
N LEU A 527 -58.54 -10.69 34.88
CA LEU A 527 -57.24 -10.05 34.85
C LEU A 527 -56.78 -9.82 33.40
N VAL A 528 -56.82 -10.86 32.56
CA VAL A 528 -56.44 -10.78 31.14
C VAL A 528 -57.35 -9.80 30.39
N GLU A 529 -58.68 -9.91 30.55
CA GLU A 529 -59.65 -8.98 29.94
C GLU A 529 -59.38 -7.53 30.34
N SER A 530 -59.05 -7.27 31.62
CA SER A 530 -58.76 -5.91 32.08
C SER A 530 -57.42 -5.36 31.57
N SER A 531 -56.43 -6.24 31.37
CA SER A 531 -55.11 -5.86 30.85
C SER A 531 -55.11 -5.61 29.34
N ARG A 532 -55.97 -6.30 28.59
CA ARG A 532 -56.10 -6.19 27.13
C ARG A 532 -57.25 -5.25 26.70
N ALA A 533 -57.92 -4.58 27.63
CA ALA A 533 -58.95 -3.58 27.34
C ALA A 533 -58.35 -2.21 26.93
N TRP A 534 -57.63 -2.18 25.82
CA TRP A 534 -57.00 -0.98 25.28
C TRP A 534 -57.94 -0.17 24.38
N THR A 535 -57.66 1.13 24.27
CA THR A 535 -58.33 2.06 23.31
C THR A 535 -57.35 2.70 22.33
N ASP A 536 -56.05 2.53 22.60
CA ASP A 536 -54.92 3.01 21.82
C ASP A 536 -54.25 1.80 21.16
N SER A 537 -54.18 1.78 19.83
CA SER A 537 -53.65 0.67 19.03
C SER A 537 -52.16 0.40 19.23
N GLU A 538 -51.38 1.41 19.62
CA GLU A 538 -49.96 1.26 19.92
C GLU A 538 -49.79 0.45 21.20
N SER A 539 -50.57 0.79 22.25
CA SER A 539 -50.60 0.02 23.50
C SER A 539 -51.13 -1.41 23.34
N GLY A 540 -51.94 -1.65 22.30
CA GLY A 540 -52.45 -2.97 21.94
C GLY A 540 -51.43 -3.85 21.22
N GLY A 541 -50.29 -3.30 20.79
CA GLY A 541 -49.31 -4.01 19.97
C GLY A 541 -49.70 -4.12 18.49
N CYS A 542 -50.62 -3.26 18.00
CA CYS A 542 -50.89 -3.13 16.57
C CYS A 542 -49.84 -2.23 15.91
N CYS A 543 -50.03 -0.92 16.07
CA CYS A 543 -49.53 0.03 15.08
C CYS A 543 -49.83 1.49 15.46
N SER A 544 -48.98 2.40 15.01
CA SER A 544 -49.28 3.84 14.87
C SER A 544 -49.19 4.26 13.41
N PHE A 545 -49.94 5.29 13.01
CA PHE A 545 -49.97 5.81 11.65
C PHE A 545 -49.58 7.28 11.65
N ASP A 546 -48.59 7.65 10.84
CA ASP A 546 -48.04 9.02 10.79
C ASP A 546 -47.68 9.58 12.19
N TYR A 547 -47.06 8.76 13.06
CA TYR A 547 -46.72 9.07 14.46
C TYR A 547 -47.92 9.29 15.40
N GLN A 548 -49.13 8.95 14.98
CA GLN A 548 -50.33 8.99 15.81
C GLN A 548 -50.90 7.59 15.99
N SER A 549 -51.12 7.17 17.24
CA SER A 549 -51.80 5.91 17.51
C SER A 549 -53.22 5.93 16.94
N MET A 550 -53.65 4.79 16.40
CA MET A 550 -55.03 4.62 15.97
C MET A 550 -55.92 4.40 17.19
N THR A 551 -57.14 4.93 17.16
CA THR A 551 -58.04 4.91 18.32
C THR A 551 -59.24 4.00 18.09
N SER A 552 -59.63 3.23 19.11
CA SER A 552 -60.88 2.46 19.14
C SER A 552 -61.91 3.13 20.04
N TYR A 553 -63.04 3.56 19.47
CA TYR A 553 -64.12 4.21 20.23
C TYR A 553 -64.93 3.25 21.11
N GLU A 554 -64.99 1.97 20.75
CA GLU A 554 -65.71 0.93 21.50
C GLU A 554 -64.79 0.13 22.43
N GLY A 555 -63.47 0.36 22.36
CA GLY A 555 -62.44 -0.45 23.02
C GLY A 555 -62.15 -1.75 22.26
N ALA A 556 -61.05 -2.44 22.59
CA ALA A 556 -60.78 -3.76 22.06
C ALA A 556 -61.73 -4.80 22.67
N SER A 557 -62.35 -5.63 21.82
CA SER A 557 -63.14 -6.78 22.25
C SER A 557 -62.20 -7.97 22.44
N VAL A 558 -62.05 -8.44 23.68
CA VAL A 558 -61.14 -9.53 24.06
C VAL A 558 -61.94 -10.75 24.49
N GLU A 559 -61.66 -11.92 23.92
CA GLU A 559 -62.19 -13.22 24.32
C GLU A 559 -61.03 -14.10 24.78
N VAL A 560 -60.97 -14.36 26.10
CA VAL A 560 -59.90 -15.18 26.68
C VAL A 560 -60.21 -16.66 26.50
N LEU A 561 -59.20 -17.44 26.13
CA LEU A 561 -59.21 -18.91 26.12
C LEU A 561 -58.55 -19.40 27.43
N PRO A 562 -59.32 -19.65 28.50
CA PRO A 562 -58.76 -19.94 29.81
C PRO A 562 -58.19 -21.36 29.92
N PRO A 563 -57.25 -21.58 30.86
CA PRO A 563 -56.78 -22.92 31.20
C PRO A 563 -57.90 -23.76 31.83
N VAL A 564 -57.80 -25.09 31.73
CA VAL A 564 -58.81 -26.01 32.29
C VAL A 564 -58.64 -26.21 33.81
N THR A 565 -59.75 -26.42 34.53
CA THR A 565 -59.71 -26.78 35.97
C THR A 565 -58.95 -28.08 36.20
N GLY A 566 -58.07 -28.11 37.20
CA GLY A 566 -57.23 -29.29 37.46
C GLY A 566 -56.03 -29.00 38.34
N SER A 567 -55.21 -30.02 38.62
CA SER A 567 -53.97 -29.86 39.39
C SER A 567 -52.99 -28.89 38.70
N VAL A 568 -52.13 -28.22 39.49
CA VAL A 568 -51.05 -27.38 38.95
C VAL A 568 -50.01 -28.16 38.17
N ASP A 569 -49.81 -29.45 38.46
CA ASP A 569 -48.79 -30.31 37.83
C ASP A 569 -49.25 -30.94 36.47
N MET A 570 -50.20 -30.31 35.78
CA MET A 570 -50.75 -30.82 34.53
C MET A 570 -49.89 -30.38 33.35
N GLU A 571 -49.34 -31.33 32.58
CA GLU A 571 -48.28 -31.05 31.58
C GLU A 571 -48.78 -30.62 30.18
N ASN A 572 -50.08 -30.77 29.84
CA ASN A 572 -50.58 -30.55 28.46
C ASN A 572 -51.80 -29.61 28.37
N GLY A 573 -51.69 -28.40 28.92
CA GLY A 573 -52.72 -27.36 28.81
C GLY A 573 -52.31 -26.22 27.88
N THR A 574 -53.28 -25.51 27.31
CA THR A 574 -53.06 -24.30 26.51
C THR A 574 -53.98 -23.19 26.99
N TRP A 575 -53.53 -21.95 26.77
CA TRP A 575 -54.29 -20.76 27.04
C TRP A 575 -53.98 -19.69 26.00
N GLY A 576 -54.81 -18.66 25.91
CA GLY A 576 -54.63 -17.62 24.92
C GLY A 576 -55.75 -16.60 24.94
N TRP A 577 -55.84 -15.78 23.90
CA TRP A 577 -56.96 -14.88 23.70
C TRP A 577 -57.12 -14.51 22.23
N ASN A 578 -58.34 -14.13 21.89
CA ASN A 578 -58.67 -13.48 20.63
C ASN A 578 -59.03 -12.03 20.91
N GLU A 579 -58.57 -11.11 20.08
CA GLU A 579 -58.93 -9.71 20.17
C GLU A 579 -59.31 -9.12 18.81
N SER A 580 -60.23 -8.16 18.84
CA SER A 580 -60.60 -7.39 17.66
C SER A 580 -60.98 -5.95 18.02
N ALA A 581 -60.64 -5.01 17.15
CA ALA A 581 -60.96 -3.59 17.35
C ALA A 581 -61.25 -2.90 16.00
N ALA A 582 -62.27 -2.02 16.02
CA ALA A 582 -62.49 -1.07 14.93
C ALA A 582 -61.65 0.18 15.22
N LEU A 583 -60.71 0.49 14.35
CA LEU A 583 -59.73 1.56 14.51
C LEU A 583 -60.08 2.75 13.63
N VAL A 584 -59.86 3.95 14.17
CA VAL A 584 -59.88 5.21 13.42
C VAL A 584 -58.51 5.84 13.53
N ALA A 585 -57.90 6.06 12.37
CA ALA A 585 -56.59 6.69 12.22
C ALA A 585 -56.74 8.06 11.59
N GLN A 586 -55.74 8.91 11.78
CA GLN A 586 -55.67 10.24 11.20
C GLN A 586 -54.38 10.37 10.37
N ALA A 587 -54.54 10.57 9.06
CA ALA A 587 -53.41 10.83 8.18
C ALA A 587 -52.96 12.30 8.30
N ASP A 588 -51.66 12.55 8.23
CA ASP A 588 -51.13 13.92 8.23
C ASP A 588 -51.03 14.50 6.80
N SER A 589 -50.19 15.51 6.58
CA SER A 589 -50.02 16.16 5.27
C SER A 589 -48.95 15.55 4.35
N ARG A 590 -48.24 14.49 4.73
CA ARG A 590 -47.20 13.86 3.90
C ARG A 590 -47.79 13.15 2.67
N ALA A 591 -46.98 12.93 1.64
CA ALA A 591 -47.36 12.10 0.49
C ALA A 591 -47.18 10.63 0.87
N THR A 592 -45.93 10.23 1.10
CA THR A 592 -45.56 8.95 1.70
C THR A 592 -45.97 8.88 3.17
N ARG A 593 -46.62 7.78 3.55
CA ARG A 593 -47.16 7.54 4.89
C ARG A 593 -46.32 6.57 5.66
N LEU A 594 -46.35 6.71 6.98
CA LEU A 594 -45.63 5.81 7.87
C LEU A 594 -46.61 4.97 8.67
N LEU A 595 -46.31 3.68 8.72
CA LEU A 595 -46.91 2.71 9.62
C LEU A 595 -45.80 2.20 10.53
N ASP A 596 -45.88 2.53 11.82
CA ASP A 596 -44.91 2.09 12.82
C ASP A 596 -45.51 0.96 13.64
N LEU A 597 -44.82 -0.18 13.71
CA LEU A 597 -45.22 -1.34 14.49
C LEU A 597 -44.41 -1.36 15.80
N PRO A 598 -45.07 -1.25 16.96
CA PRO A 598 -44.37 -1.10 18.24
C PRO A 598 -43.57 -2.36 18.60
N ARG A 599 -42.37 -2.16 19.15
CA ARG A 599 -41.54 -3.23 19.74
C ARG A 599 -41.40 -3.05 21.24
N THR A 600 -42.19 -3.81 21.98
CA THR A 600 -42.32 -3.72 23.43
C THR A 600 -41.94 -5.02 24.14
N GLY A 601 -41.63 -6.08 23.39
CA GLY A 601 -41.40 -7.42 23.94
C GLY A 601 -42.70 -8.10 24.38
N SER A 602 -43.83 -7.69 23.84
CA SER A 602 -45.12 -8.30 24.13
C SER A 602 -45.31 -9.60 23.35
N VAL A 603 -45.98 -10.58 23.96
CA VAL A 603 -46.33 -11.87 23.33
C VAL A 603 -47.06 -11.71 21.99
N ILE A 604 -47.79 -10.60 21.78
CA ILE A 604 -48.48 -10.34 20.50
C ILE A 604 -47.51 -10.10 19.34
N GLU A 605 -46.25 -9.80 19.61
CA GLU A 605 -45.19 -9.62 18.60
C GLU A 605 -44.67 -10.97 18.07
N GLU A 606 -44.88 -12.06 18.81
CA GLU A 606 -44.47 -13.43 18.44
C GLU A 606 -45.33 -14.04 17.32
N VAL A 607 -46.45 -13.37 16.97
CA VAL A 607 -47.33 -13.82 15.87
C VAL A 607 -47.22 -12.89 14.66
N PRO A 608 -47.22 -13.46 13.43
CA PRO A 608 -47.06 -12.68 12.21
C PRO A 608 -48.21 -11.68 12.03
N LEU A 609 -47.88 -10.50 11.51
CA LEU A 609 -48.83 -9.42 11.23
C LEU A 609 -49.02 -9.24 9.73
N THR A 610 -50.18 -9.61 9.21
CA THR A 610 -50.58 -9.33 7.83
C THR A 610 -51.25 -7.96 7.72
N ILE A 611 -50.72 -7.10 6.86
CA ILE A 611 -51.19 -5.74 6.59
C ILE A 611 -51.78 -5.71 5.18
N SER A 612 -53.01 -5.21 5.07
CA SER A 612 -53.70 -5.01 3.79
C SER A 612 -53.99 -3.53 3.55
N LEU A 613 -53.53 -3.03 2.40
CA LEU A 613 -53.65 -1.64 1.97
C LEU A 613 -54.79 -1.45 0.93
N PRO A 614 -55.44 -0.28 0.90
CA PRO A 614 -56.46 0.03 -0.10
C PRO A 614 -55.81 0.43 -1.44
N TYR A 615 -56.34 -0.03 -2.57
CA TYR A 615 -55.89 0.44 -3.90
C TYR A 615 -55.99 1.98 -4.02
N PRO A 616 -54.97 2.69 -4.56
CA PRO A 616 -53.76 2.21 -5.22
C PRO A 616 -52.50 2.23 -4.31
N TRP A 617 -52.66 2.08 -2.99
CA TRP A 617 -51.53 2.14 -2.05
C TRP A 617 -50.71 0.85 -2.03
N GLU A 618 -49.40 1.01 -1.90
CA GLU A 618 -48.44 -0.08 -1.85
C GLU A 618 -47.36 0.14 -0.78
N PHE A 619 -46.73 -0.96 -0.36
CA PHE A 619 -45.47 -0.97 0.37
C PHE A 619 -44.38 -0.32 -0.48
N ARG A 620 -43.66 0.64 0.08
CA ARG A 620 -42.54 1.29 -0.60
C ARG A 620 -41.20 0.82 -0.06
N TYR A 621 -41.04 0.91 1.26
CA TYR A 621 -39.76 0.64 1.89
C TYR A 621 -39.90 0.39 3.39
N SER A 622 -39.05 -0.49 3.90
CA SER A 622 -38.72 -0.61 5.32
C SER A 622 -37.23 -0.93 5.45
N ALA A 623 -36.56 -0.36 6.45
CA ALA A 623 -35.18 -0.75 6.77
C ALA A 623 -35.08 -2.21 7.23
N MET A 624 -36.19 -2.80 7.66
CA MET A 624 -36.31 -4.20 8.08
C MET A 624 -37.00 -5.04 7.01
N GLN A 625 -36.75 -4.76 5.72
CA GLN A 625 -37.34 -5.51 4.62
C GLN A 625 -37.12 -7.05 4.69
N PRO A 626 -35.99 -7.60 5.19
CA PRO A 626 -35.79 -9.04 5.25
C PRO A 626 -36.85 -9.82 6.04
N ILE A 627 -37.59 -9.16 6.94
CA ILE A 627 -38.66 -9.78 7.75
C ILE A 627 -40.07 -9.47 7.21
N VAL A 628 -40.16 -8.93 5.99
CA VAL A 628 -41.42 -8.57 5.31
C VAL A 628 -41.56 -9.40 4.04
N GLU A 629 -42.68 -10.12 3.92
CA GLU A 629 -42.97 -10.94 2.74
C GLU A 629 -44.39 -10.67 2.20
N GLY A 630 -44.61 -10.84 0.90
CA GLY A 630 -45.94 -10.75 0.28
C GLY A 630 -45.96 -9.90 -0.97
N THR A 631 -47.08 -9.22 -1.20
CA THR A 631 -47.30 -8.32 -2.34
C THR A 631 -47.32 -6.87 -1.87
N PRO A 632 -47.10 -5.88 -2.75
CA PRO A 632 -47.09 -4.48 -2.33
C PRO A 632 -48.42 -4.02 -1.69
N SER A 633 -49.57 -4.60 -2.07
CA SER A 633 -50.88 -4.30 -1.48
C SER A 633 -51.26 -5.12 -0.24
N GLU A 634 -50.62 -6.28 -0.05
CA GLU A 634 -50.91 -7.21 1.05
C GLU A 634 -49.63 -7.95 1.42
N PHE A 635 -49.06 -7.62 2.58
CA PHE A 635 -47.77 -8.11 3.05
C PHE A 635 -47.80 -8.47 4.53
N THR A 636 -46.96 -9.42 4.92
CA THR A 636 -46.83 -9.95 6.26
C THR A 636 -45.49 -9.54 6.86
N VAL A 637 -45.51 -9.13 8.13
CA VAL A 637 -44.33 -8.74 8.89
C VAL A 637 -44.10 -9.74 10.02
N TYR A 638 -42.93 -10.39 10.00
CA TYR A 638 -42.48 -11.34 11.02
C TYR A 638 -41.73 -10.57 12.12
N ARG A 639 -42.50 -10.05 13.09
CA ARG A 639 -41.97 -9.12 14.10
C ARG A 639 -40.98 -9.79 15.06
N ASP A 640 -41.14 -11.08 15.30
CA ASP A 640 -40.26 -11.95 16.08
C ASP A 640 -38.86 -12.09 15.47
N GLN A 641 -38.73 -11.96 14.14
CA GLN A 641 -37.46 -12.11 13.42
C GLN A 641 -36.63 -10.82 13.33
N SER A 642 -37.12 -9.71 13.88
CA SER A 642 -36.39 -8.45 13.83
C SER A 642 -35.07 -8.52 14.62
N PRO A 643 -33.95 -8.08 14.04
CA PRO A 643 -32.66 -8.05 14.72
C PRO A 643 -32.54 -6.90 15.74
N VAL A 644 -33.50 -5.96 15.77
CA VAL A 644 -33.46 -4.78 16.64
C VAL A 644 -34.71 -4.66 17.52
N TYR A 645 -34.53 -4.07 18.71
CA TYR A 645 -35.59 -3.84 19.71
C TYR A 645 -36.41 -2.55 19.49
N THR A 646 -36.22 -1.84 18.38
CA THR A 646 -36.95 -0.60 18.05
C THR A 646 -38.13 -0.86 17.13
N ASP A 647 -39.09 0.07 17.11
CA ASP A 647 -40.28 0.00 16.25
C ASP A 647 -39.94 -0.29 14.78
N ILE A 648 -40.73 -1.17 14.17
CA ILE A 648 -40.60 -1.52 12.75
C ILE A 648 -41.34 -0.46 11.95
N ARG A 649 -40.58 0.40 11.26
CA ARG A 649 -41.14 1.45 10.41
C ARG A 649 -41.33 0.97 8.99
N ILE A 650 -42.55 1.14 8.48
CA ILE A 650 -42.93 0.80 7.12
C ILE A 650 -43.45 2.06 6.43
N SER A 651 -42.89 2.35 5.26
CA SER A 651 -43.38 3.43 4.40
C SER A 651 -44.29 2.89 3.32
N ILE A 652 -45.43 3.55 3.12
CA ILE A 652 -46.43 3.23 2.10
C ILE A 652 -46.74 4.47 1.27
N ASP A 653 -47.05 4.32 -0.02
CA ASP A 653 -47.41 5.42 -0.92
C ASP A 653 -48.35 4.94 -2.03
N GLU A 654 -48.88 5.85 -2.85
CA GLU A 654 -49.61 5.48 -4.06
C GLU A 654 -48.67 4.89 -5.13
N ASN A 655 -49.12 3.85 -5.84
CA ASN A 655 -48.36 3.17 -6.89
C ASN A 655 -47.78 4.13 -7.94
N GLN A 656 -46.48 4.00 -8.22
CA GLN A 656 -45.77 4.71 -9.28
C GLN A 656 -45.55 3.77 -10.48
N ALA A 657 -45.30 4.32 -11.68
CA ALA A 657 -44.89 3.46 -12.80
C ALA A 657 -43.47 2.93 -12.55
N PRO A 658 -43.17 1.70 -12.99
CA PRO A 658 -41.85 1.11 -12.80
C PRO A 658 -40.76 1.90 -13.55
N ILE A 659 -39.52 1.79 -13.09
CA ILE A 659 -38.34 2.39 -13.72
C ILE A 659 -37.71 1.36 -14.63
N ILE A 660 -37.42 1.75 -15.88
CA ILE A 660 -36.75 0.89 -16.86
C ILE A 660 -35.40 1.48 -17.24
N SER A 661 -34.37 0.63 -17.18
CA SER A 661 -33.05 0.89 -17.75
C SER A 661 -32.75 -0.22 -18.74
N ALA A 662 -32.30 0.13 -19.94
CA ALA A 662 -31.97 -0.84 -20.97
C ALA A 662 -30.79 -0.37 -21.80
N GLU A 663 -29.95 -1.32 -22.20
CA GLU A 663 -28.73 -1.07 -22.94
C GLU A 663 -28.44 -2.18 -23.95
N ARG A 664 -27.57 -1.85 -24.90
CA ARG A 664 -26.99 -2.78 -25.85
C ARG A 664 -25.52 -2.98 -25.47
N ALA A 665 -25.11 -4.22 -25.28
CA ALA A 665 -23.74 -4.54 -24.88
C ALA A 665 -22.72 -3.94 -25.88
N GLY A 666 -21.76 -3.16 -25.35
CA GLY A 666 -20.72 -2.49 -26.15
C GLY A 666 -21.15 -1.22 -26.88
N ALA A 667 -22.36 -0.70 -26.65
CA ALA A 667 -22.91 0.45 -27.38
C ALA A 667 -22.85 1.78 -26.60
N THR A 668 -21.65 2.26 -26.28
CA THR A 668 -21.49 3.64 -25.79
C THR A 668 -21.53 4.62 -26.96
N GLY A 669 -22.74 5.00 -27.38
CA GLY A 669 -22.95 6.05 -28.40
C GLY A 669 -22.87 5.59 -29.86
N THR A 670 -22.75 4.28 -30.12
CA THR A 670 -22.70 3.72 -31.48
C THR A 670 -24.10 3.62 -32.10
N VAL A 671 -24.24 4.08 -33.34
CA VAL A 671 -25.51 4.04 -34.10
C VAL A 671 -25.54 2.84 -35.05
N THR A 672 -24.46 2.06 -35.10
CA THR A 672 -24.25 0.93 -36.02
C THR A 672 -24.12 -0.39 -35.27
N MET A 673 -24.42 -1.50 -35.95
CA MET A 673 -24.27 -2.86 -35.44
C MET A 673 -23.81 -3.84 -36.53
N PRO A 674 -23.11 -4.93 -36.17
CA PRO A 674 -22.57 -5.87 -37.15
C PRO A 674 -23.68 -6.76 -37.71
N LEU A 675 -23.58 -7.11 -39.00
CA LEU A 675 -24.56 -7.98 -39.67
C LEU A 675 -24.52 -9.43 -39.16
N ASP A 676 -23.32 -9.97 -38.95
CA ASP A 676 -23.08 -11.40 -38.73
C ASP A 676 -22.59 -11.76 -37.31
N LEU A 677 -22.43 -10.78 -36.42
CA LEU A 677 -22.02 -11.00 -35.03
C LEU A 677 -23.22 -10.91 -34.08
N PRO A 678 -23.24 -11.71 -32.99
CA PRO A 678 -24.27 -11.64 -31.98
C PRO A 678 -24.20 -10.33 -31.20
N THR A 679 -25.34 -9.69 -31.00
CA THR A 679 -25.49 -8.48 -30.20
C THR A 679 -26.51 -8.71 -29.10
N THR A 680 -26.14 -8.41 -27.85
CA THR A 680 -27.00 -8.63 -26.68
C THR A 680 -27.62 -7.32 -26.20
N TYR A 681 -28.92 -7.34 -25.96
CA TYR A 681 -29.68 -6.31 -25.29
C TYR A 681 -29.99 -6.76 -23.86
N SER A 682 -29.84 -5.89 -22.89
CA SER A 682 -30.20 -6.14 -21.48
C SER A 682 -31.15 -5.05 -21.00
N ALA A 683 -32.13 -5.43 -20.18
CA ALA A 683 -33.04 -4.49 -19.53
C ALA A 683 -33.23 -4.86 -18.06
N SER A 684 -33.08 -3.88 -17.20
CA SER A 684 -33.48 -3.95 -15.80
C SER A 684 -34.77 -3.16 -15.62
N CYS A 685 -35.72 -3.77 -14.92
CA CYS A 685 -36.92 -3.08 -14.48
C CYS A 685 -37.08 -3.21 -12.98
N THR A 686 -37.21 -2.06 -12.31
CA THR A 686 -37.33 -1.97 -10.86
C THR A 686 -38.54 -1.13 -10.49
N ASP A 687 -39.21 -1.48 -9.39
CA ASP A 687 -40.35 -0.73 -8.86
C ASP A 687 -40.28 -0.68 -7.33
N SER A 688 -41.29 -1.17 -6.61
CA SER A 688 -41.28 -1.27 -5.15
C SER A 688 -40.62 -2.57 -4.67
N ALA A 689 -40.20 -2.57 -3.40
CA ALA A 689 -39.34 -3.61 -2.83
C ALA A 689 -39.97 -5.02 -2.77
N LEU A 690 -41.30 -5.11 -2.85
CA LEU A 690 -42.08 -6.36 -2.86
C LEU A 690 -42.67 -6.68 -4.24
N GLU A 691 -42.24 -5.99 -5.29
CA GLU A 691 -42.76 -6.10 -6.65
C GLU A 691 -41.71 -6.69 -7.60
N THR A 692 -42.16 -7.48 -8.57
CA THR A 692 -41.32 -7.95 -9.68
C THR A 692 -42.02 -7.65 -11.02
N PRO A 693 -41.72 -6.49 -11.63
CA PRO A 693 -42.36 -6.08 -12.87
C PRO A 693 -42.08 -7.03 -14.04
N SER A 694 -43.05 -7.14 -14.96
CA SER A 694 -42.91 -7.97 -16.17
C SER A 694 -42.23 -7.22 -17.32
N ILE A 695 -41.30 -7.88 -18.01
CA ILE A 695 -40.52 -7.32 -19.13
C ILE A 695 -40.92 -8.00 -20.45
N ILE A 696 -41.09 -7.20 -21.51
CA ILE A 696 -41.34 -7.67 -22.87
C ILE A 696 -40.51 -6.86 -23.87
N TRP A 697 -39.62 -7.54 -24.59
CA TRP A 697 -38.85 -7.02 -25.72
C TRP A 697 -39.58 -7.24 -27.05
N GLU A 698 -39.52 -6.25 -27.94
CA GLU A 698 -39.99 -6.30 -29.32
C GLU A 698 -38.90 -5.78 -30.28
N PHE A 699 -38.59 -6.55 -31.32
CA PHE A 699 -37.61 -6.19 -32.35
C PHE A 699 -38.28 -6.08 -33.73
N ALA A 700 -37.95 -5.03 -34.48
CA ALA A 700 -38.50 -4.77 -35.80
C ALA A 700 -37.46 -4.34 -36.84
N ASN A 701 -37.60 -4.81 -38.09
CA ASN A 701 -36.81 -4.35 -39.24
C ASN A 701 -37.60 -3.31 -40.04
N ASN A 702 -37.12 -2.06 -40.09
CA ASN A 702 -37.77 -0.97 -40.80
C ASN A 702 -39.28 -0.85 -40.47
N GLY A 703 -39.65 -1.12 -39.21
CA GLY A 703 -41.02 -1.12 -38.70
C GLY A 703 -41.82 -2.42 -38.92
N THR A 704 -41.20 -3.50 -39.42
CA THR A 704 -41.81 -4.84 -39.51
C THR A 704 -41.40 -5.69 -38.32
N PHE A 705 -42.36 -6.14 -37.51
CA PHE A 705 -42.10 -7.01 -36.34
C PHE A 705 -41.38 -8.30 -36.72
N MET A 706 -40.35 -8.67 -35.95
CA MET A 706 -39.49 -9.82 -36.17
C MET A 706 -39.52 -10.82 -35.01
N LEU A 707 -39.36 -10.32 -33.78
CA LEU A 707 -39.17 -11.14 -32.58
C LEU A 707 -39.80 -10.46 -31.36
N GLU A 708 -40.39 -11.25 -30.46
CA GLU A 708 -40.78 -10.87 -29.11
C GLU A 708 -40.02 -11.76 -28.11
N SER A 709 -39.55 -11.20 -27.00
CA SER A 709 -38.92 -11.95 -25.92
C SER A 709 -39.36 -11.44 -24.55
N ARG A 710 -39.30 -12.31 -23.53
CA ARG A 710 -39.60 -11.97 -22.13
C ARG A 710 -38.39 -12.14 -21.21
N GLU A 711 -37.24 -12.43 -21.78
CA GLU A 711 -35.99 -12.57 -21.05
C GLU A 711 -35.43 -11.18 -20.69
N ILE A 712 -34.70 -11.12 -19.58
CA ILE A 712 -34.00 -9.90 -19.13
C ILE A 712 -32.92 -9.51 -20.15
N GLU A 713 -32.23 -10.51 -20.68
CA GLU A 713 -31.23 -10.37 -21.73
C GLU A 713 -31.66 -11.09 -23.00
N GLN A 714 -31.52 -10.42 -24.14
CA GLN A 714 -31.82 -10.97 -25.45
C GLN A 714 -30.66 -10.76 -26.41
N THR A 715 -30.04 -11.86 -26.84
CA THR A 715 -29.05 -11.86 -27.92
C THR A 715 -29.73 -12.05 -29.27
N ILE A 716 -29.33 -11.25 -30.26
CA ILE A 716 -29.80 -11.33 -31.64
C ILE A 716 -28.61 -11.36 -32.61
N VAL A 717 -28.75 -12.10 -33.71
CA VAL A 717 -27.84 -12.04 -34.86
C VAL A 717 -28.65 -11.48 -36.04
N PRO A 718 -28.37 -10.27 -36.56
CA PRO A 718 -29.21 -9.65 -37.57
C PRO A 718 -29.35 -10.47 -38.85
N SER A 719 -28.29 -11.14 -39.32
CA SER A 719 -28.36 -11.98 -40.52
C SER A 719 -29.29 -13.20 -40.36
N GLU A 720 -29.39 -13.77 -39.16
CA GLU A 720 -30.32 -14.88 -38.87
C GLU A 720 -31.78 -14.42 -38.81
N LEU A 721 -32.01 -13.18 -38.40
CA LEU A 721 -33.32 -12.54 -38.42
C LEU A 721 -33.67 -11.94 -39.79
N GLY A 722 -32.83 -12.12 -40.81
CA GLY A 722 -33.12 -11.72 -42.18
C GLY A 722 -32.92 -10.23 -42.47
N TYR A 723 -32.12 -9.54 -41.67
CA TYR A 723 -31.66 -8.19 -41.97
C TYR A 723 -30.56 -8.19 -43.04
N SER A 724 -30.37 -7.06 -43.71
CA SER A 724 -29.28 -6.81 -44.66
C SER A 724 -28.47 -5.57 -44.26
N ALA A 725 -27.22 -5.45 -44.72
CA ALA A 725 -26.42 -4.24 -44.53
C ALA A 725 -27.18 -2.99 -45.05
N GLY A 726 -27.30 -1.98 -44.18
CA GLY A 726 -28.07 -0.76 -44.39
C GLY A 726 -29.52 -0.78 -43.87
N ASP A 727 -30.02 -1.91 -43.37
CA ASP A 727 -31.34 -1.96 -42.69
C ASP A 727 -31.29 -1.27 -41.31
N VAL A 728 -32.46 -0.83 -40.84
CA VAL A 728 -32.63 -0.24 -39.50
C VAL A 728 -33.36 -1.23 -38.59
N LEU A 729 -32.70 -1.63 -37.51
CA LEU A 729 -33.24 -2.42 -36.42
C LEU A 729 -33.84 -1.49 -35.36
N SER A 730 -35.10 -1.70 -35.01
CA SER A 730 -35.79 -1.03 -33.91
C SER A 730 -35.98 -2.01 -32.77
N ALA A 731 -35.34 -1.76 -31.62
CA ALA A 731 -35.55 -2.51 -30.39
C ALA A 731 -36.44 -1.70 -29.45
N THR A 732 -37.42 -2.33 -28.82
CA THR A 732 -38.30 -1.69 -27.83
C THR A 732 -38.51 -2.66 -26.67
N VAL A 733 -38.36 -2.19 -25.43
CA VAL A 733 -38.70 -2.96 -24.23
C VAL A 733 -39.77 -2.25 -23.44
N THR A 734 -40.78 -3.01 -23.00
CA THR A 734 -41.88 -2.52 -22.17
C THR A 734 -41.82 -3.22 -20.81
N CYS A 735 -41.92 -2.44 -19.74
CA CYS A 735 -42.04 -2.96 -18.38
C CYS A 735 -43.42 -2.63 -17.80
N THR A 736 -44.06 -3.60 -17.14
CA THR A 736 -45.41 -3.47 -16.54
C THR A 736 -45.48 -4.03 -15.11
N ASP A 737 -46.00 -3.25 -14.17
CA ASP A 737 -46.17 -3.61 -12.74
C ASP A 737 -47.47 -4.41 -12.45
N SER A 738 -47.70 -4.83 -11.19
CA SER A 738 -48.92 -5.56 -10.79
C SER A 738 -50.19 -4.70 -10.81
N PHE A 739 -50.04 -3.37 -10.73
CA PHE A 739 -51.10 -2.37 -10.82
C PHE A 739 -51.46 -2.01 -12.28
N SER A 740 -50.83 -2.67 -13.27
CA SER A 740 -50.99 -2.46 -14.71
C SER A 740 -50.50 -1.10 -15.24
N SER A 741 -49.60 -0.43 -14.53
CA SER A 741 -48.82 0.71 -15.02
C SER A 741 -47.66 0.23 -15.88
N SER A 742 -47.31 0.96 -16.95
CA SER A 742 -46.22 0.55 -17.84
C SER A 742 -45.37 1.71 -18.37
N VAL A 743 -44.10 1.39 -18.62
CA VAL A 743 -43.07 2.27 -19.21
C VAL A 743 -42.37 1.54 -20.35
N PHE A 744 -41.80 2.28 -21.32
CA PHE A 744 -41.05 1.68 -22.41
C PHE A 744 -39.74 2.41 -22.71
N TRP A 745 -38.76 1.67 -23.20
CA TRP A 745 -37.50 2.15 -23.77
C TRP A 745 -37.40 1.70 -25.23
N TYR A 746 -36.75 2.49 -26.09
CA TYR A 746 -36.55 2.12 -27.49
C TYR A 746 -35.22 2.64 -28.07
N GLU A 747 -34.69 1.91 -29.04
CA GLU A 747 -33.49 2.25 -29.80
C GLU A 747 -33.65 1.92 -31.29
N ASN A 748 -33.03 2.71 -32.17
CA ASN A 748 -32.89 2.40 -33.59
C ASN A 748 -31.40 2.33 -33.99
N THR A 749 -31.03 1.26 -34.68
CA THR A 749 -29.64 0.95 -35.04
C THR A 749 -29.52 0.60 -36.51
N VAL A 750 -28.47 1.08 -37.19
CA VAL A 750 -28.18 0.76 -38.60
C VAL A 750 -27.26 -0.45 -38.68
N ILE A 751 -27.54 -1.40 -39.57
CA ILE A 751 -26.68 -2.58 -39.72
C ILE A 751 -25.55 -2.30 -40.70
N ASP A 752 -24.31 -2.53 -40.26
CA ASP A 752 -23.10 -2.50 -41.06
C ASP A 752 -22.50 -3.90 -41.17
N GLY A 753 -21.97 -4.24 -42.34
CA GLY A 753 -21.36 -5.55 -42.61
C GLY A 753 -20.09 -5.48 -43.44
N VAL A 754 -19.45 -4.31 -43.52
CA VAL A 754 -18.16 -4.14 -44.22
C VAL A 754 -17.05 -4.05 -43.16
N ALA A 755 -15.98 -4.81 -43.33
CA ALA A 755 -14.83 -4.75 -42.43
C ALA A 755 -13.85 -3.62 -42.82
N PRO A 756 -13.12 -3.03 -41.86
CA PRO A 756 -12.21 -1.91 -42.11
C PRO A 756 -11.00 -2.32 -42.98
N VAL A 757 -10.49 -1.36 -43.75
CA VAL A 757 -9.27 -1.53 -44.59
C VAL A 757 -8.07 -0.91 -43.90
N TRP A 758 -6.91 -1.57 -43.95
CA TRP A 758 -5.70 -1.11 -43.26
C TRP A 758 -4.43 -1.19 -44.13
N TYR A 759 -3.43 -0.38 -43.80
CA TYR A 759 -2.08 -0.37 -44.39
C TYR A 759 -1.03 -0.22 -43.28
N ALA A 760 0.05 -1.01 -43.33
CA ALA A 760 1.13 -0.97 -42.34
C ALA A 760 2.50 -0.75 -43.02
N HIS A 761 3.40 -0.03 -42.34
CA HIS A 761 4.75 0.25 -42.81
C HIS A 761 5.77 0.03 -41.69
N PHE A 762 6.85 -0.70 -42.00
CA PHE A 762 7.90 -1.07 -41.04
C PHE A 762 9.25 -0.46 -41.42
N THR A 763 9.87 0.24 -40.47
CA THR A 763 11.21 0.85 -40.63
C THR A 763 12.10 0.47 -39.44
N GLU A 764 13.25 -0.15 -39.71
CA GLU A 764 14.27 -0.47 -38.71
C GLU A 764 15.37 0.60 -38.72
N ILE A 765 15.70 1.15 -37.55
CA ILE A 765 16.80 2.09 -37.34
C ILE A 765 17.91 1.37 -36.59
N GLN A 766 19.07 1.18 -37.25
CA GLN A 766 20.22 0.47 -36.69
C GLN A 766 21.08 1.39 -35.80
N SER A 767 21.90 0.79 -34.92
CA SER A 767 22.82 1.50 -34.01
C SER A 767 23.81 2.45 -34.72
N ASN A 768 24.12 2.20 -35.99
CA ASN A 768 24.95 3.05 -36.83
C ASN A 768 24.18 4.22 -37.51
N GLY A 769 22.89 4.37 -37.24
CA GLY A 769 21.99 5.39 -37.80
C GLY A 769 21.46 5.08 -39.21
N SER A 770 21.64 3.87 -39.74
CA SER A 770 21.07 3.47 -41.03
C SER A 770 19.64 2.97 -40.90
N GLU A 771 18.81 3.28 -41.90
CA GLU A 771 17.40 2.89 -41.97
C GLU A 771 17.21 1.72 -42.96
N VAL A 772 16.48 0.69 -42.54
CA VAL A 772 16.10 -0.47 -43.35
C VAL A 772 14.56 -0.56 -43.40
N ILE A 773 13.98 -0.53 -44.59
CA ILE A 773 12.53 -0.65 -44.77
C ILE A 773 12.17 -2.12 -44.97
N HIS A 774 11.22 -2.62 -44.18
CA HIS A 774 10.71 -3.98 -44.28
C HIS A 774 9.39 -4.02 -45.06
N ASP A 775 9.19 -5.09 -45.84
CA ASP A 775 8.00 -5.30 -46.67
C ASP A 775 6.87 -5.90 -45.83
N GLU A 776 5.79 -5.16 -45.66
CA GLU A 776 4.63 -5.56 -44.86
C GLU A 776 3.93 -6.82 -45.37
N SER A 777 4.15 -7.22 -46.63
CA SER A 777 3.60 -8.46 -47.21
C SER A 777 4.29 -9.73 -46.70
N GLN A 778 5.50 -9.60 -46.14
CA GLN A 778 6.26 -10.74 -45.60
C GLN A 778 5.76 -11.11 -44.22
N SER A 779 5.66 -12.41 -43.93
CA SER A 779 5.30 -12.90 -42.60
C SER A 779 6.47 -12.83 -41.60
N ASN A 780 7.71 -12.75 -42.09
CA ASN A 780 8.91 -12.77 -41.24
C ASN A 780 9.70 -11.48 -41.42
N ILE A 781 9.90 -10.73 -40.34
CA ILE A 781 10.72 -9.51 -40.30
C ILE A 781 11.99 -9.85 -39.52
N ARG A 782 13.16 -9.50 -40.05
CA ARG A 782 14.45 -9.77 -39.41
C ARG A 782 15.03 -8.47 -38.89
N VAL A 783 15.25 -8.39 -37.59
CA VAL A 783 15.64 -7.16 -36.90
C VAL A 783 16.88 -7.44 -36.06
N ARG A 784 17.85 -6.52 -35.98
CA ARG A 784 19.02 -6.70 -35.10
C ARG A 784 18.65 -6.43 -33.64
N SER A 785 19.25 -7.16 -32.69
CA SER A 785 19.00 -6.95 -31.24
C SER A 785 19.33 -5.52 -30.76
N ASP A 786 20.19 -4.80 -31.46
CA ASP A 786 20.61 -3.42 -31.15
C ASP A 786 19.81 -2.33 -31.87
N SER A 787 18.81 -2.70 -32.68
CA SER A 787 18.05 -1.78 -33.54
C SER A 787 16.66 -1.45 -33.00
N MET A 788 16.07 -0.35 -33.45
CA MET A 788 14.69 0.06 -33.13
C MET A 788 13.79 -0.21 -34.35
N LEU A 789 12.68 -0.91 -34.15
CA LEU A 789 11.67 -1.15 -35.18
C LEU A 789 10.51 -0.17 -34.99
N THR A 790 10.28 0.68 -35.98
CA THR A 790 9.12 1.57 -36.09
C THR A 790 8.05 0.91 -36.96
N MET A 791 6.82 0.86 -36.46
CA MET A 791 5.64 0.41 -37.19
C MET A 791 4.63 1.56 -37.24
N ASN A 792 4.18 1.90 -38.46
CA ASN A 792 3.10 2.85 -38.68
C ASN A 792 1.94 2.15 -39.40
N VAL A 793 0.74 2.24 -38.85
CA VAL A 793 -0.49 1.66 -39.38
C VAL A 793 -1.49 2.77 -39.64
N THR A 794 -2.20 2.69 -40.76
CA THR A 794 -3.34 3.55 -41.08
C THR A 794 -4.54 2.66 -41.42
N ALA A 795 -5.68 2.89 -40.80
CA ALA A 795 -6.93 2.16 -41.01
C ALA A 795 -8.06 3.12 -41.42
N THR A 796 -8.98 2.66 -42.26
CA THR A 796 -10.10 3.45 -42.77
C THR A 796 -11.32 2.56 -42.98
N ASP A 797 -12.50 3.13 -42.76
CA ASP A 797 -13.79 2.48 -43.01
C ASP A 797 -14.74 3.37 -43.84
N ASP A 798 -15.79 2.76 -44.40
CA ASP A 798 -16.78 3.36 -45.29
C ASP A 798 -17.66 4.43 -44.61
N PHE A 799 -17.77 4.44 -43.27
CA PHE A 799 -18.69 5.32 -42.52
C PHE A 799 -18.07 6.61 -41.92
N ILE A 800 -16.81 6.95 -42.22
CA ILE A 800 -16.08 8.15 -41.69
C ILE A 800 -15.89 8.10 -40.16
N GLN A 801 -16.29 7.01 -39.52
CA GLN A 801 -16.12 6.77 -38.09
C GLN A 801 -14.70 6.27 -37.80
N PRO A 802 -14.17 6.51 -36.59
CA PRO A 802 -12.82 6.09 -36.23
C PRO A 802 -12.71 4.57 -36.19
N VAL A 803 -11.65 4.01 -36.79
CA VAL A 803 -11.33 2.59 -36.71
C VAL A 803 -10.32 2.35 -35.60
N SER A 804 -10.63 1.48 -34.66
CA SER A 804 -9.71 1.07 -33.61
C SER A 804 -8.62 0.17 -34.17
N ILE A 805 -7.35 0.48 -33.87
CA ILE A 805 -6.17 -0.30 -34.21
C ILE A 805 -5.54 -0.78 -32.91
N GLU A 806 -5.38 -2.09 -32.75
CA GLU A 806 -4.66 -2.70 -31.64
C GLU A 806 -3.51 -3.56 -32.16
N VAL A 807 -2.33 -3.43 -31.56
CA VAL A 807 -1.14 -4.24 -31.86
C VAL A 807 -0.62 -4.84 -30.56
N THR A 808 -0.45 -6.16 -30.52
CA THR A 808 0.02 -6.93 -29.37
C THR A 808 1.22 -7.80 -29.75
N SER A 809 2.00 -8.21 -28.74
CA SER A 809 3.18 -9.03 -28.93
C SER A 809 3.42 -9.90 -27.71
N ASN A 810 3.96 -11.10 -27.93
CA ASN A 810 4.35 -12.01 -26.86
C ASN A 810 5.73 -11.71 -26.26
N LYS A 811 6.29 -10.53 -26.53
CA LYS A 811 7.61 -10.15 -26.01
C LYS A 811 7.65 -9.84 -24.52
N SER A 812 6.53 -9.42 -23.93
CA SER A 812 6.33 -9.26 -22.49
C SER A 812 4.85 -9.35 -22.14
N GLN A 813 4.52 -9.67 -20.89
CA GLN A 813 3.12 -9.62 -20.44
C GLN A 813 2.60 -8.18 -20.55
N GLY A 814 1.37 -8.02 -21.03
CA GLY A 814 0.73 -6.71 -21.19
C GLY A 814 1.24 -5.84 -22.35
N TRP A 815 2.17 -6.29 -23.20
CA TRP A 815 2.62 -5.47 -24.33
C TRP A 815 1.50 -5.26 -25.34
N ARG A 816 1.03 -4.01 -25.42
CA ARG A 816 -0.03 -3.58 -26.32
C ARG A 816 0.15 -2.13 -26.73
N HIS A 817 -0.19 -1.83 -27.97
CA HIS A 817 -0.34 -0.48 -28.48
C HIS A 817 -1.73 -0.34 -29.10
N PHE A 818 -2.39 0.78 -28.84
CA PHE A 818 -3.71 1.06 -29.38
C PHE A 818 -3.82 2.50 -29.84
N SER A 819 -4.57 2.75 -30.90
CA SER A 819 -4.91 4.09 -31.40
C SER A 819 -6.11 4.00 -32.34
N ASN A 820 -6.71 5.13 -32.69
CA ASN A 820 -7.76 5.20 -33.71
C ASN A 820 -7.22 5.79 -35.01
N ASP A 821 -7.61 5.21 -36.14
CA ASP A 821 -7.28 5.58 -37.54
C ASP A 821 -5.79 5.52 -37.93
N GLU A 822 -4.89 5.99 -37.07
CA GLU A 822 -3.44 5.96 -37.27
C GLU A 822 -2.74 5.51 -35.98
N LEU A 823 -1.85 4.53 -36.09
CA LEU A 823 -1.02 4.04 -34.99
C LEU A 823 0.45 4.07 -35.40
N GLY A 824 1.28 4.79 -34.67
CA GLY A 824 2.73 4.81 -34.86
C GLY A 824 3.45 4.52 -33.55
N PHE A 825 4.30 3.50 -33.52
CA PHE A 825 5.15 3.21 -32.37
C PHE A 825 6.54 2.78 -32.81
N THR A 826 7.52 2.95 -31.92
CA THR A 826 8.91 2.54 -32.14
C THR A 826 9.39 1.77 -30.93
N ASP A 827 9.86 0.55 -31.13
CA ASP A 827 10.24 -0.33 -30.03
C ASP A 827 11.45 -1.21 -30.40
N ARG A 828 12.15 -1.71 -29.39
CA ARG A 828 13.26 -2.66 -29.53
C ARG A 828 12.75 -4.08 -29.33
N PHE A 829 13.22 -4.97 -30.20
CA PHE A 829 13.05 -6.41 -30.08
C PHE A 829 14.41 -7.03 -29.73
N SER A 830 14.65 -7.22 -28.43
CA SER A 830 15.88 -7.83 -27.89
C SER A 830 15.78 -9.35 -27.87
N GLN A 831 16.91 -10.02 -27.59
CA GLN A 831 16.89 -11.43 -27.21
C GLN A 831 16.12 -11.60 -25.88
N GLY A 832 15.37 -12.70 -25.75
CA GLY A 832 14.56 -13.03 -24.58
C GLY A 832 15.31 -13.89 -23.56
N SER A 833 14.64 -14.30 -22.48
CA SER A 833 15.26 -15.03 -21.36
C SER A 833 15.82 -16.42 -21.72
N GLN A 834 15.52 -16.95 -22.91
CA GLN A 834 16.07 -18.22 -23.38
C GLN A 834 17.54 -18.15 -23.83
N VAL A 835 18.05 -16.94 -24.10
CA VAL A 835 19.47 -16.76 -24.47
C VAL A 835 20.36 -16.72 -23.24
N ASN A 836 21.68 -16.82 -23.41
CA ASN A 836 22.61 -16.82 -22.29
C ASN A 836 22.57 -15.48 -21.54
N GLY A 837 22.51 -15.57 -20.22
CA GLY A 837 22.52 -14.43 -19.31
C GLY A 837 22.90 -14.87 -17.90
N MET A 838 23.12 -13.92 -17.00
CA MET A 838 23.54 -14.17 -15.61
C MET A 838 22.54 -15.00 -14.78
N HIS A 839 21.29 -15.11 -15.25
CA HIS A 839 20.25 -15.94 -14.64
C HIS A 839 20.47 -17.45 -14.83
N LEU A 840 21.33 -17.86 -15.79
CA LEU A 840 21.64 -19.26 -16.06
C LEU A 840 22.90 -19.72 -15.32
N ASN A 841 22.98 -21.02 -15.03
CA ASN A 841 24.18 -21.58 -14.42
C ASN A 841 25.37 -21.57 -15.40
N LEU A 842 26.59 -21.70 -14.87
CA LEU A 842 27.81 -21.60 -15.68
C LEU A 842 27.87 -22.57 -16.88
N SER A 843 27.46 -23.83 -16.69
CA SER A 843 27.50 -24.81 -17.77
C SER A 843 26.51 -24.48 -18.89
N GLU A 844 25.33 -23.96 -18.54
CA GLU A 844 24.30 -23.59 -19.51
C GLU A 844 24.64 -22.31 -20.27
N ARG A 845 25.33 -21.36 -19.62
CA ARG A 845 25.80 -20.09 -20.23
C ARG A 845 26.89 -20.29 -21.28
N HIS A 846 27.57 -21.43 -21.27
CA HIS A 846 28.65 -21.75 -22.21
C HIS A 846 28.17 -22.48 -23.46
N GLU A 847 26.90 -22.89 -23.49
CA GLU A 847 26.28 -23.55 -24.64
C GLU A 847 25.69 -22.53 -25.63
N SER A 848 25.65 -22.90 -26.92
CA SER A 848 24.98 -22.10 -27.95
C SER A 848 23.46 -22.07 -27.74
N LYS A 849 22.81 -20.92 -27.95
CA LYS A 849 21.35 -20.75 -27.84
C LYS A 849 20.69 -20.42 -29.19
N GLU A 850 19.39 -20.70 -29.27
CA GLU A 850 18.59 -20.31 -30.43
C GLU A 850 18.15 -18.85 -30.32
N ARG A 851 18.09 -18.17 -31.47
CA ARG A 851 17.64 -16.77 -31.56
C ARG A 851 16.21 -16.59 -31.11
N SER A 852 15.91 -15.45 -30.51
CA SER A 852 14.57 -15.09 -30.11
C SER A 852 13.66 -14.79 -31.29
N VAL A 853 12.42 -15.27 -31.15
CA VAL A 853 11.34 -15.10 -32.11
C VAL A 853 10.16 -14.53 -31.37
N TRP A 854 9.71 -13.35 -31.80
CA TRP A 854 8.56 -12.67 -31.24
C TRP A 854 7.41 -12.65 -32.24
N GLU A 855 6.20 -12.77 -31.75
CA GLU A 855 4.97 -12.61 -32.52
C GLU A 855 4.47 -11.18 -32.38
N LEU A 856 4.02 -10.58 -33.48
CA LEU A 856 3.42 -9.26 -33.51
C LEU A 856 2.05 -9.40 -34.19
N ALA A 857 0.98 -9.31 -33.42
CA ALA A 857 -0.39 -9.43 -33.89
C ALA A 857 -1.03 -8.04 -33.95
N MET A 858 -1.77 -7.76 -35.01
CA MET A 858 -2.54 -6.53 -35.18
C MET A 858 -3.99 -6.89 -35.47
N THR A 859 -4.91 -6.18 -34.83
CA THR A 859 -6.35 -6.27 -35.05
C THR A 859 -6.88 -4.87 -35.29
N VAL A 860 -7.66 -4.69 -36.36
CA VAL A 860 -8.40 -3.45 -36.64
C VAL A 860 -9.88 -3.72 -36.55
N THR A 861 -10.60 -2.86 -35.83
CA THR A 861 -12.03 -3.04 -35.51
C THR A 861 -12.77 -1.73 -35.76
N ASP A 862 -13.89 -1.79 -36.48
CA ASP A 862 -14.77 -0.63 -36.70
C ASP A 862 -15.78 -0.42 -35.54
N GLU A 863 -16.59 0.65 -35.60
CA GLU A 863 -17.62 0.93 -34.58
C GLU A 863 -18.75 -0.12 -34.55
N ALA A 864 -18.99 -0.81 -35.66
CA ALA A 864 -19.96 -1.89 -35.74
C ALA A 864 -19.41 -3.21 -35.15
N GLY A 865 -18.11 -3.29 -34.86
CA GLY A 865 -17.45 -4.48 -34.34
C GLY A 865 -16.97 -5.46 -35.41
N ASN A 866 -16.99 -5.10 -36.71
CA ASN A 866 -16.30 -5.92 -37.71
C ASN A 866 -14.79 -5.72 -37.54
N ASN A 867 -14.04 -6.82 -37.61
CA ASN A 867 -12.60 -6.77 -37.45
C ASN A 867 -11.83 -7.53 -38.54
N GLU A 868 -10.58 -7.11 -38.73
CA GLU A 868 -9.58 -7.77 -39.57
C GLU A 868 -8.28 -7.86 -38.79
N SER A 869 -7.57 -8.99 -38.88
CA SER A 869 -6.34 -9.20 -38.11
C SER A 869 -5.19 -9.76 -38.94
N ARG A 870 -3.96 -9.48 -38.49
CA ARG A 870 -2.73 -9.95 -39.12
C ARG A 870 -1.62 -10.21 -38.11
N ILE A 871 -0.82 -11.25 -38.37
CA ILE A 871 0.29 -11.66 -37.53
C ILE A 871 1.60 -11.62 -38.32
N TRP A 872 2.66 -11.06 -37.73
CA TRP A 872 4.05 -11.09 -38.18
C TRP A 872 4.93 -11.80 -37.16
N THR A 873 6.02 -12.40 -37.65
CA THR A 873 7.06 -13.02 -36.83
C THR A 873 8.34 -12.19 -36.92
N ILE A 874 8.79 -11.67 -35.79
CA ILE A 874 10.04 -10.92 -35.65
C ILE A 874 11.16 -11.89 -35.24
N LEU A 875 12.16 -12.07 -36.12
CA LEU A 875 13.36 -12.84 -35.83
C LEU A 875 14.50 -11.90 -35.43
N VAL A 876 14.99 -12.03 -34.19
CA VAL A 876 16.05 -11.17 -33.66
C VAL A 876 17.43 -11.71 -34.05
N LEU A 877 18.17 -10.93 -34.84
CA LEU A 877 19.54 -11.23 -35.24
C LEU A 877 20.52 -10.82 -34.15
N ASP A 878 21.60 -11.59 -34.04
CA ASP A 878 22.72 -11.31 -33.17
C ASP A 878 23.42 -9.99 -33.57
N ALA A 879 23.64 -9.16 -32.56
CA ALA A 879 24.38 -7.90 -32.62
C ALA A 879 25.07 -7.57 -31.28
N SER A 880 24.98 -8.46 -30.29
CA SER A 880 25.49 -8.21 -28.94
C SER A 880 26.96 -8.64 -28.88
N PRO A 881 27.86 -7.87 -28.28
CA PRO A 881 29.21 -8.35 -28.02
C PRO A 881 29.25 -9.34 -26.86
N PRO A 882 30.24 -10.25 -26.81
CA PRO A 882 30.43 -11.13 -25.67
C PRO A 882 30.60 -10.39 -24.34
N THR A 883 30.02 -10.93 -23.27
CA THR A 883 30.13 -10.42 -21.91
C THR A 883 31.37 -10.98 -21.23
N ILE A 884 32.36 -10.13 -20.98
CA ILE A 884 33.65 -10.49 -20.40
C ILE A 884 33.62 -10.24 -18.88
N ILE A 885 33.76 -11.31 -18.09
CA ILE A 885 33.79 -11.25 -16.62
C ILE A 885 35.12 -11.82 -16.12
N PRO A 886 36.11 -10.97 -15.83
CA PRO A 886 37.41 -11.42 -15.33
C PRO A 886 37.40 -11.63 -13.81
N GLU A 887 37.94 -12.76 -13.37
CA GLU A 887 38.29 -13.03 -11.97
C GLU A 887 39.81 -13.16 -11.84
N ILE A 888 40.41 -12.52 -10.84
CA ILE A 888 41.85 -12.59 -10.60
C ILE A 888 42.13 -13.40 -9.34
N LEU A 889 42.98 -14.40 -9.48
CA LEU A 889 43.43 -15.26 -8.39
C LEU A 889 44.91 -15.00 -8.10
N ALA A 890 45.28 -14.77 -6.85
CA ALA A 890 46.65 -14.76 -6.37
C ALA A 890 46.88 -16.02 -5.51
N GLU A 891 47.89 -16.83 -5.85
CA GLU A 891 48.16 -18.12 -5.18
C GLU A 891 46.92 -19.05 -5.17
N SER A 892 46.15 -19.05 -6.26
CA SER A 892 44.88 -19.78 -6.40
C SER A 892 43.73 -19.33 -5.49
N VAL A 893 43.81 -18.14 -4.88
CA VAL A 893 42.74 -17.54 -4.07
C VAL A 893 42.28 -16.22 -4.71
N PRO A 894 40.97 -15.95 -4.83
CA PRO A 894 40.48 -14.67 -5.34
C PRO A 894 41.07 -13.49 -4.57
N ILE A 895 41.51 -12.47 -5.30
CA ILE A 895 42.03 -11.25 -4.68
C ILE A 895 40.92 -10.54 -3.91
N SER A 896 41.25 -10.04 -2.72
CA SER A 896 40.33 -9.27 -1.89
C SER A 896 41.11 -8.22 -1.10
N PRO A 897 40.45 -7.26 -0.43
CA PRO A 897 41.14 -6.33 0.47
C PRO A 897 41.96 -7.04 1.57
N ASP A 898 41.53 -8.22 2.00
CA ASP A 898 42.22 -9.05 3.01
C ASP A 898 43.34 -9.90 2.41
N ASN A 899 43.27 -10.21 1.11
CA ASN A 899 44.26 -10.97 0.35
C ASN A 899 44.64 -10.25 -0.95
N PRO A 900 45.40 -9.13 -0.88
CA PRO A 900 45.85 -8.43 -2.07
C PRO A 900 46.92 -9.26 -2.80
N ALA A 901 46.96 -9.19 -4.13
CA ALA A 901 48.07 -9.74 -4.90
C ALA A 901 49.38 -9.04 -4.51
N ARG A 902 50.44 -9.80 -4.26
CA ARG A 902 51.76 -9.30 -3.86
C ARG A 902 52.83 -9.61 -4.90
N GLU A 903 53.89 -8.82 -4.86
CA GLU A 903 55.09 -9.05 -5.66
C GLU A 903 55.68 -10.43 -5.33
N GLY A 904 55.75 -11.30 -6.34
CA GLY A 904 56.19 -12.68 -6.22
C GLY A 904 55.08 -13.72 -6.20
N ASP A 905 53.81 -13.31 -6.06
CA ASP A 905 52.66 -14.23 -6.10
C ASP A 905 52.43 -14.76 -7.53
N GLU A 906 51.95 -16.00 -7.62
CA GLU A 906 51.40 -16.55 -8.86
C GLU A 906 50.00 -15.96 -9.13
N VAL A 907 49.93 -15.04 -10.10
CA VAL A 907 48.67 -14.41 -10.52
C VAL A 907 48.06 -15.14 -11.71
N ILE A 908 46.80 -15.54 -11.61
CA ILE A 908 46.02 -16.21 -12.65
C ILE A 908 44.79 -15.35 -12.97
N LEU A 909 44.59 -15.02 -14.25
CA LEU A 909 43.34 -14.45 -14.76
C LEU A 909 42.42 -15.60 -15.19
N SER A 910 41.27 -15.69 -14.54
CA SER A 910 40.19 -16.61 -14.85
C SER A 910 39.10 -15.85 -15.61
N LEU A 911 38.74 -16.32 -16.80
CA LEU A 911 37.63 -15.78 -17.59
C LEU A 911 36.36 -16.62 -17.46
N THR A 912 36.37 -17.67 -16.63
CA THR A 912 35.34 -18.71 -16.55
C THR A 912 33.90 -18.18 -16.46
N GLU A 913 33.68 -17.05 -15.79
CA GLU A 913 32.34 -16.42 -15.64
C GLU A 913 31.84 -15.68 -16.89
N SER A 914 32.67 -15.54 -17.92
CA SER A 914 32.31 -14.89 -19.19
C SER A 914 31.38 -15.77 -20.02
N PHE A 915 30.58 -15.13 -20.90
CA PHE A 915 29.66 -15.80 -21.83
C PHE A 915 29.27 -14.87 -22.98
N ASP A 916 28.69 -15.43 -24.03
CA ASP A 916 28.04 -14.69 -25.13
C ASP A 916 26.55 -15.03 -25.15
N ASP A 917 25.67 -14.13 -25.62
CA ASP A 917 24.23 -14.31 -25.54
C ASP A 917 23.76 -15.51 -26.41
N ILE A 918 24.35 -15.72 -27.58
CA ILE A 918 23.94 -16.77 -28.53
C ILE A 918 25.03 -17.81 -28.74
N ASP A 919 26.27 -17.38 -28.94
CA ASP A 919 27.36 -18.28 -29.29
C ASP A 919 27.85 -19.07 -28.08
N SER A 920 28.37 -20.27 -28.34
CA SER A 920 29.06 -21.04 -27.29
C SER A 920 30.35 -20.32 -26.93
N ILE A 921 30.75 -20.40 -25.65
CA ILE A 921 32.03 -19.84 -25.19
C ILE A 921 33.23 -20.37 -25.99
N GLU A 922 33.12 -21.61 -26.48
CA GLU A 922 34.14 -22.30 -27.28
C GLU A 922 34.32 -21.72 -28.68
N ASP A 923 33.29 -21.05 -29.21
CA ASP A 923 33.30 -20.42 -30.53
C ASP A 923 33.83 -18.98 -30.49
N LEU A 924 34.08 -18.44 -29.30
CA LEU A 924 34.62 -17.10 -29.11
C LEU A 924 36.15 -17.06 -29.29
N VAL A 925 36.64 -15.92 -29.76
CA VAL A 925 38.07 -15.64 -29.92
C VAL A 925 38.52 -14.65 -28.87
N TRP A 926 39.61 -14.95 -28.15
CA TRP A 926 40.06 -14.16 -27.00
C TRP A 926 41.44 -13.53 -27.19
N THR A 927 41.62 -12.31 -26.69
CA THR A 927 42.92 -11.62 -26.62
C THR A 927 43.06 -10.98 -25.23
N VAL A 928 44.16 -11.29 -24.53
CA VAL A 928 44.48 -10.72 -23.21
C VAL A 928 45.81 -9.98 -23.31
N SER A 929 45.81 -8.72 -22.88
CA SER A 929 46.99 -7.86 -22.87
C SER A 929 47.27 -7.29 -21.49
N LEU A 930 48.56 -7.19 -21.15
CA LEU A 930 49.08 -6.59 -19.92
C LEU A 930 50.02 -5.45 -20.32
N GLU A 931 49.77 -4.22 -19.87
CA GLU A 931 50.59 -3.04 -20.21
C GLU A 931 50.78 -2.83 -21.74
N GLY A 932 49.79 -3.27 -22.52
CA GLY A 932 49.82 -3.23 -23.99
C GLY A 932 50.62 -4.37 -24.66
N GLU A 933 51.25 -5.26 -23.91
CA GLU A 933 51.83 -6.51 -24.42
C GLU A 933 50.79 -7.63 -24.43
N LYS A 934 50.60 -8.29 -25.57
CA LYS A 934 49.64 -9.40 -25.71
C LYS A 934 50.20 -10.66 -25.06
N ILE A 935 49.57 -11.09 -23.97
CA ILE A 935 49.86 -12.36 -23.29
C ILE A 935 49.18 -13.52 -24.02
N VAL A 936 47.94 -13.30 -24.46
CA VAL A 936 47.15 -14.22 -25.28
C VAL A 936 46.64 -13.44 -26.49
N ASP A 937 46.79 -13.99 -27.70
CA ASP A 937 46.39 -13.31 -28.95
C ASP A 937 45.60 -14.25 -29.86
N ASN A 938 44.33 -13.92 -30.09
CA ASN A 938 43.37 -14.71 -30.88
C ASN A 938 43.35 -16.20 -30.51
N ALA A 939 43.20 -16.49 -29.22
CA ALA A 939 43.17 -17.85 -28.71
C ALA A 939 41.74 -18.40 -28.58
N THR A 940 41.63 -19.73 -28.54
CA THR A 940 40.41 -20.46 -28.21
C THR A 940 40.17 -20.48 -26.71
N TRP A 941 38.97 -20.86 -26.29
CA TRP A 941 38.59 -20.91 -24.87
C TRP A 941 39.54 -21.75 -24.01
N GLU A 942 39.97 -22.95 -24.46
CA GLU A 942 40.91 -23.81 -23.70
C GLU A 942 42.21 -23.08 -23.29
N ASP A 943 42.71 -22.19 -24.14
CA ASP A 943 43.95 -21.43 -23.90
C ASP A 943 43.69 -20.10 -23.17
N ALA A 944 42.45 -19.60 -23.19
CA ALA A 944 42.07 -18.29 -22.66
C ALA A 944 41.32 -18.35 -21.32
N GLU A 945 40.73 -19.51 -20.94
CA GLU A 945 39.93 -19.66 -19.72
C GLU A 945 40.74 -19.29 -18.47
N LYS A 946 41.97 -19.80 -18.36
CA LYS A 946 42.87 -19.53 -17.23
C LYS A 946 44.25 -19.18 -17.73
N VAL A 947 44.54 -17.88 -17.72
CA VAL A 947 45.82 -17.35 -18.20
C VAL A 947 46.71 -17.06 -17.01
N GLN A 948 47.85 -17.75 -16.93
CA GLN A 948 48.88 -17.44 -15.95
C GLN A 948 49.63 -16.16 -16.35
N MET A 949 49.67 -15.18 -15.46
CA MET A 949 50.37 -13.91 -15.70
C MET A 949 51.87 -14.05 -15.48
N PRO A 950 52.70 -13.29 -16.23
CA PRO A 950 54.12 -13.18 -15.91
C PRO A 950 54.34 -12.58 -14.51
N PRO A 951 55.50 -12.81 -13.86
CA PRO A 951 55.79 -12.22 -12.55
C PRO A 951 55.61 -10.70 -12.58
N MET A 952 54.81 -10.18 -11.66
CA MET A 952 54.44 -8.77 -11.62
C MET A 952 55.22 -8.05 -10.50
N GLU A 953 55.87 -6.94 -10.84
CA GLU A 953 56.50 -6.05 -9.86
C GLU A 953 55.43 -5.29 -9.05
N SER A 954 55.78 -4.80 -7.86
CA SER A 954 54.86 -3.95 -7.09
C SER A 954 54.49 -2.67 -7.84
N GLY A 955 53.19 -2.34 -7.87
CA GLY A 955 52.67 -1.22 -8.66
C GLY A 955 51.29 -1.47 -9.25
N ASN A 956 50.80 -0.53 -10.06
CA ASN A 956 49.54 -0.67 -10.80
C ASN A 956 49.81 -1.20 -12.20
N HIS A 957 49.05 -2.21 -12.63
CA HIS A 957 49.18 -2.85 -13.94
C HIS A 957 47.85 -2.83 -14.69
N LEU A 958 47.86 -2.38 -15.94
CA LEU A 958 46.71 -2.27 -16.84
C LEU A 958 46.47 -3.59 -17.57
N PHE A 959 45.29 -4.15 -17.35
CA PHE A 959 44.74 -5.28 -18.10
C PHE A 959 43.81 -4.76 -19.19
N GLN A 960 43.89 -5.37 -20.38
CA GLN A 960 42.93 -5.18 -21.46
C GLN A 960 42.56 -6.55 -22.04
N ILE A 961 41.27 -6.87 -22.04
CA ILE A 961 40.74 -8.14 -22.54
C ILE A 961 39.75 -7.85 -23.66
N GLU A 962 39.90 -8.54 -24.79
CA GLU A 962 39.04 -8.41 -25.97
C GLU A 962 38.51 -9.80 -26.35
N SER A 963 37.23 -9.86 -26.75
CA SER A 963 36.59 -11.08 -27.24
C SER A 963 35.72 -10.82 -28.47
N TRP A 964 35.62 -11.79 -29.36
CA TRP A 964 34.80 -11.74 -30.58
C TRP A 964 33.91 -12.98 -30.69
N ASP A 965 32.66 -12.75 -31.07
CA ASP A 965 31.70 -13.80 -31.44
C ASP A 965 31.79 -14.19 -32.92
N SER A 966 30.96 -15.16 -33.32
CA SER A 966 30.92 -15.68 -34.69
C SER A 966 30.27 -14.71 -35.69
N SER A 967 29.43 -13.79 -35.21
CA SER A 967 28.81 -12.69 -35.96
C SER A 967 29.75 -11.50 -36.18
N GLY A 968 30.90 -11.49 -35.48
CA GLY A 968 31.93 -10.46 -35.53
C GLY A 968 31.70 -9.27 -34.61
N ASN A 969 30.78 -9.36 -33.63
CA ASN A 969 30.68 -8.33 -32.60
C ASN A 969 31.84 -8.50 -31.60
N ARG A 970 32.26 -7.38 -30.98
CA ARG A 970 33.50 -7.33 -30.19
C ARG A 970 33.26 -6.72 -28.81
N GLY A 971 33.54 -7.49 -27.77
CA GLY A 971 33.60 -7.05 -26.37
C GLY A 971 35.01 -6.57 -26.00
N THR A 972 35.11 -5.55 -25.15
CA THR A 972 36.40 -5.07 -24.62
C THR A 972 36.24 -4.56 -23.20
N ILE A 973 37.09 -5.02 -22.28
CA ILE A 973 37.17 -4.51 -20.91
C ILE A 973 38.62 -4.11 -20.59
N SER A 974 38.79 -3.07 -19.77
CA SER A 974 40.11 -2.64 -19.30
C SER A 974 40.05 -2.19 -17.85
N PHE A 975 41.01 -2.62 -17.03
CA PHE A 975 41.05 -2.30 -15.60
C PHE A 975 42.48 -2.34 -15.06
N TYR A 976 42.71 -1.75 -13.89
CA TYR A 976 44.01 -1.77 -13.22
C TYR A 976 44.03 -2.76 -12.05
N LEU A 977 45.08 -3.56 -11.95
CA LEU A 977 45.40 -4.38 -10.79
C LEU A 977 46.53 -3.73 -9.98
N ALA A 978 46.30 -3.47 -8.70
CA ALA A 978 47.34 -3.01 -7.78
C ALA A 978 48.03 -4.22 -7.14
N VAL A 979 49.32 -4.40 -7.44
CA VAL A 979 50.18 -5.42 -6.83
C VAL A 979 50.93 -4.79 -5.66
N ALA A 980 50.71 -5.33 -4.46
CA ALA A 980 51.36 -4.87 -3.23
C ALA A 980 52.81 -5.35 -3.14
N PRO A 981 53.70 -4.66 -2.41
CA PRO A 981 55.06 -5.12 -2.16
C PRO A 981 55.13 -6.45 -1.40
N ALA A 982 56.25 -7.14 -1.51
CA ALA A 982 56.53 -8.37 -0.78
C ALA A 982 56.49 -8.16 0.75
N LEU A 983 56.15 -9.22 1.48
CA LEU A 983 56.14 -9.22 2.95
C LEU A 983 57.58 -9.15 3.52
N GLY A 984 57.74 -8.47 4.66
CA GLY A 984 59.02 -8.25 5.32
C GLY A 984 59.43 -6.77 5.37
N VAL A 985 60.56 -6.51 6.03
CA VAL A 985 61.13 -5.16 6.16
C VAL A 985 62.41 -5.07 5.33
N ASP A 986 62.42 -4.20 4.32
CA ASP A 986 63.57 -4.01 3.44
C ASP A 986 64.02 -2.54 3.46
N ILE A 987 65.09 -2.26 4.23
CA ILE A 987 65.54 -0.89 4.51
C ILE A 987 66.66 -0.48 3.57
N GLU A 988 66.41 0.56 2.78
CA GLU A 988 67.40 1.18 1.91
C GLU A 988 67.74 2.61 2.34
N VAL A 989 69.02 3.00 2.21
CA VAL A 989 69.48 4.35 2.53
C VAL A 989 69.28 5.27 1.35
N LEU A 990 68.45 6.30 1.51
CA LEU A 990 68.25 7.34 0.50
C LEU A 990 69.29 8.45 0.62
N GLN A 991 69.54 8.93 1.84
CA GLN A 991 70.42 10.07 2.07
C GLN A 991 71.05 10.05 3.47
N GLN A 992 72.33 10.42 3.55
CA GLN A 992 73.06 10.65 4.80
C GLN A 992 73.61 12.08 4.86
N ASN A 993 73.54 12.71 6.03
CA ASN A 993 74.05 14.07 6.23
C ASN A 993 74.65 14.23 7.64
N VAL A 994 75.75 14.98 7.73
CA VAL A 994 76.41 15.32 9.01
C VAL A 994 76.43 16.83 9.15
N ILE A 995 75.81 17.34 10.21
CA ILE A 995 75.71 18.76 10.50
C ILE A 995 76.58 19.09 11.72
N GLY A 996 77.52 20.04 11.54
CA GLY A 996 78.48 20.46 12.57
C GLY A 996 79.93 20.27 12.12
N ASP A 997 80.85 20.99 12.77
CA ASP A 997 82.29 20.84 12.49
C ASP A 997 82.80 19.55 13.14
N GLN A 998 83.31 18.63 12.32
CA GLN A 998 83.83 17.34 12.77
C GLN A 998 85.24 17.50 13.40
N VAL A 999 85.29 18.21 14.52
CA VAL A 999 86.50 18.54 15.28
C VAL A 999 86.36 17.98 16.70
N GLU A 1000 87.45 17.45 17.23
CA GLU A 1000 87.53 16.91 18.60
C GLU A 1000 87.00 17.94 19.63
N GLY A 1001 86.07 17.50 20.48
CA GLY A 1001 85.43 18.33 21.52
C GLY A 1001 84.10 18.98 21.12
N GLN A 1002 83.60 18.78 19.89
CA GLN A 1002 82.29 19.25 19.44
C GLN A 1002 81.26 18.13 19.31
N THR A 1003 79.97 18.50 19.30
CA THR A 1003 78.87 17.60 18.98
C THR A 1003 78.48 17.81 17.52
N VAL A 1004 78.37 16.71 16.78
CA VAL A 1004 77.84 16.71 15.41
C VAL A 1004 76.53 15.92 15.36
N THR A 1005 75.64 16.33 14.47
CA THR A 1005 74.34 15.71 14.27
C THR A 1005 74.38 14.87 13.01
N PHE A 1006 74.18 13.56 13.14
CA PHE A 1006 74.02 12.64 12.01
C PHE A 1006 72.54 12.46 11.71
N ILE A 1007 72.15 12.75 10.47
CA ILE A 1007 70.79 12.56 9.96
C ILE A 1007 70.86 11.57 8.82
N VAL A 1008 70.02 10.53 8.89
CA VAL A 1008 69.85 9.56 7.81
C VAL A 1008 68.38 9.45 7.43
N THR A 1009 68.11 9.52 6.14
CA THR A 1009 66.80 9.26 5.53
C THR A 1009 66.87 7.91 4.83
N MET A 1010 65.95 7.03 5.20
CA MET A 1010 65.86 5.66 4.72
C MET A 1010 64.44 5.40 4.22
N GLN A 1011 64.27 4.38 3.37
CA GLN A 1011 62.97 3.90 2.94
C GLN A 1011 62.83 2.42 3.23
N ASN A 1012 61.61 2.01 3.56
CA ASN A 1012 61.20 0.62 3.60
C ASN A 1012 60.53 0.26 2.28
N ALA A 1013 61.10 -0.66 1.52
CA ALA A 1013 60.53 -1.19 0.28
C ALA A 1013 59.59 -2.38 0.53
N GLY A 1014 59.64 -3.01 1.72
CA GLY A 1014 58.77 -4.11 2.10
C GLY A 1014 57.43 -3.66 2.69
N ALA A 1015 56.40 -4.50 2.58
CA ALA A 1015 55.04 -4.18 3.03
C ALA A 1015 54.89 -4.14 4.57
N THR A 1016 55.83 -4.72 5.31
CA THR A 1016 55.72 -4.84 6.77
C THR A 1016 56.23 -3.58 7.47
N SER A 1017 55.40 -2.99 8.32
CA SER A 1017 55.84 -1.87 9.18
C SER A 1017 56.72 -2.36 10.33
N ALA A 1018 57.73 -1.58 10.70
CA ALA A 1018 58.68 -1.93 11.76
C ALA A 1018 58.96 -0.74 12.71
N SER A 1019 59.79 -0.97 13.72
CA SER A 1019 60.33 0.09 14.56
C SER A 1019 61.85 -0.07 14.62
N GLY A 1020 62.58 1.02 14.41
CA GLY A 1020 64.04 0.98 14.46
C GLY A 1020 64.65 2.17 15.17
N ARG A 1021 65.95 2.12 15.46
CA ARG A 1021 66.67 3.20 16.14
C ARG A 1021 68.09 3.30 15.64
N LEU A 1022 68.62 4.52 15.66
CA LEU A 1022 69.99 4.81 15.26
C LEU A 1022 70.89 4.83 16.50
N CYS A 1023 72.01 4.12 16.43
CA CYS A 1023 72.91 3.92 17.54
C CYS A 1023 74.35 4.29 17.20
N TYR A 1024 75.03 4.89 18.17
CA TYR A 1024 76.48 5.06 18.18
C TYR A 1024 77.01 4.45 19.48
N THR A 1025 77.81 3.40 19.39
CA THR A 1025 78.29 2.59 20.53
C THR A 1025 77.15 2.13 21.45
N SER A 1026 76.98 2.72 22.64
CA SER A 1026 75.90 2.44 23.60
C SER A 1026 74.85 3.56 23.72
N ASN A 1027 74.95 4.60 22.88
CA ASN A 1027 74.01 5.72 22.86
C ASN A 1027 73.11 5.60 21.63
N CYS A 1028 71.83 5.31 21.86
CA CYS A 1028 70.84 5.12 20.82
C CYS A 1028 69.74 6.17 20.90
N THR A 1029 69.15 6.50 19.75
CA THR A 1029 67.91 7.27 19.68
C THR A 1029 66.74 6.49 20.27
N GLY A 1030 65.61 7.17 20.49
CA GLY A 1030 64.32 6.48 20.62
C GLY A 1030 63.99 5.70 19.34
N TYR A 1031 63.05 4.75 19.45
CA TYR A 1031 62.53 4.04 18.29
C TYR A 1031 61.75 5.01 17.40
N VAL A 1032 62.07 5.01 16.10
CA VAL A 1032 61.30 5.65 15.03
C VAL A 1032 60.43 4.59 14.36
N THR A 1033 59.21 4.98 14.03
CA THR A 1033 58.28 4.15 13.25
C THR A 1033 58.77 4.05 11.81
N ILE A 1034 58.86 2.83 11.31
CA ILE A 1034 59.18 2.52 9.93
C ILE A 1034 57.87 2.12 9.24
N PRO A 1035 57.28 2.98 8.40
CA PRO A 1035 56.07 2.63 7.66
C PRO A 1035 56.35 1.50 6.66
N GLY A 1036 55.36 0.65 6.41
CA GLY A 1036 55.41 -0.35 5.32
C GLY A 1036 55.20 0.31 3.96
N ALA A 1037 55.72 -0.29 2.90
CA ALA A 1037 55.45 0.12 1.52
C ALA A 1037 54.02 -0.28 1.09
N THR A 1038 53.42 0.55 0.25
CA THR A 1038 52.14 0.28 -0.43
C THR A 1038 52.37 0.17 -1.94
N SER A 1039 51.39 -0.29 -2.71
CA SER A 1039 51.47 -0.36 -4.17
C SER A 1039 51.75 1.00 -4.85
N GLY A 1040 51.52 2.12 -4.16
CA GLY A 1040 51.74 3.48 -4.68
C GLY A 1040 52.90 4.26 -4.04
N SER A 1041 53.49 3.79 -2.93
CA SER A 1041 54.55 4.54 -2.23
C SER A 1041 55.41 3.68 -1.31
N THR A 1042 56.72 3.95 -1.27
CA THR A 1042 57.65 3.36 -0.29
C THR A 1042 57.52 4.02 1.08
N GLY A 1043 57.82 3.29 2.14
CA GLY A 1043 57.76 3.78 3.52
C GLY A 1043 58.98 4.63 3.88
N VAL A 1044 58.99 5.92 3.53
CA VAL A 1044 60.14 6.81 3.82
C VAL A 1044 60.12 7.33 5.26
N PHE A 1045 61.27 7.25 5.95
CA PHE A 1045 61.45 7.76 7.31
C PHE A 1045 62.86 8.32 7.53
N SER A 1046 63.06 9.08 8.62
CA SER A 1046 64.37 9.65 8.95
C SER A 1046 64.68 9.54 10.43
N SER A 1047 65.95 9.35 10.76
CA SER A 1047 66.45 9.31 12.14
C SER A 1047 67.62 10.27 12.33
N GLU A 1048 67.70 10.88 13.52
CA GLU A 1048 68.72 11.86 13.89
C GLU A 1048 69.40 11.44 15.20
N LEU A 1049 70.73 11.38 15.19
CA LEU A 1049 71.55 11.13 16.39
C LEU A 1049 72.62 12.20 16.57
N ASN A 1050 72.68 12.75 17.78
CA ASN A 1050 73.73 13.69 18.19
C ASN A 1050 74.91 12.92 18.77
N VAL A 1051 76.09 13.03 18.15
CA VAL A 1051 77.32 12.33 18.51
C VAL A 1051 78.34 13.33 19.04
N TYR A 1052 78.84 13.11 20.24
CA TYR A 1052 79.92 13.90 20.83
C TYR A 1052 81.29 13.32 20.45
N LEU A 1053 82.16 14.13 19.86
CA LEU A 1053 83.47 13.70 19.36
C LEU A 1053 84.53 13.80 20.45
N ASP A 1054 84.76 12.71 21.17
CA ASP A 1054 85.68 12.58 22.31
C ASP A 1054 87.12 12.21 21.95
N GLY A 1055 87.45 12.02 20.67
CA GLY A 1055 88.79 11.75 20.16
C GLY A 1055 88.90 11.92 18.64
N THR A 1056 90.11 11.79 18.09
CA THR A 1056 90.34 11.84 16.63
C THR A 1056 90.26 10.45 16.02
N GLY A 1057 89.44 10.25 15.00
CA GLY A 1057 89.21 8.94 14.38
C GLY A 1057 87.88 8.87 13.63
N SER A 1058 87.54 7.68 13.15
CA SER A 1058 86.24 7.36 12.59
C SER A 1058 85.26 6.93 13.68
N TYR A 1059 84.00 7.29 13.49
CA TYR A 1059 82.89 6.97 14.37
C TYR A 1059 81.88 6.17 13.53
N ASP A 1060 81.74 4.89 13.83
CA ASP A 1060 80.83 3.98 13.12
C ASP A 1060 79.45 4.01 13.78
N LEU A 1061 78.41 4.22 12.98
CA LEU A 1061 77.02 4.22 13.42
C LEU A 1061 76.30 3.00 12.85
N TYR A 1062 75.24 2.54 13.51
CA TYR A 1062 74.39 1.50 12.95
C TYR A 1062 72.92 1.79 13.25
N PHE A 1063 72.04 1.38 12.36
CA PHE A 1063 70.59 1.41 12.55
C PHE A 1063 70.07 -0.01 12.71
N GLU A 1064 69.37 -0.27 13.82
CA GLU A 1064 68.75 -1.57 14.06
C GLU A 1064 67.21 -1.44 14.02
N TRP A 1065 66.53 -2.45 13.49
CA TRP A 1065 65.07 -2.51 13.45
C TRP A 1065 64.53 -3.85 13.91
N VAL A 1066 63.29 -3.84 14.39
CA VAL A 1066 62.52 -5.01 14.78
C VAL A 1066 61.07 -4.83 14.31
N SER A 1067 60.50 -5.85 13.69
CA SER A 1067 59.07 -5.97 13.38
C SER A 1067 58.43 -7.00 14.31
N SER A 1068 57.30 -6.63 14.91
CA SER A 1068 56.52 -7.54 15.75
C SER A 1068 55.52 -8.40 14.95
N MET A 1069 55.30 -8.11 13.67
CA MET A 1069 54.33 -8.83 12.84
C MET A 1069 54.93 -10.10 12.24
N ASP A 1070 56.18 -10.05 11.76
CA ASP A 1070 56.83 -11.15 11.02
C ASP A 1070 58.07 -11.72 11.71
N ASP A 1071 58.34 -11.34 12.97
CA ASP A 1071 59.54 -11.73 13.75
C ASP A 1071 60.87 -11.38 13.02
N ASP A 1072 60.81 -10.35 12.18
CA ASP A 1072 61.90 -9.86 11.34
C ASP A 1072 62.70 -8.77 12.06
N ALA A 1073 64.03 -8.87 12.03
CA ALA A 1073 64.94 -7.92 12.66
C ALA A 1073 66.26 -7.85 11.91
N GLY A 1074 66.81 -6.65 11.81
CA GLY A 1074 68.07 -6.42 11.09
C GLY A 1074 68.87 -5.25 11.62
N VAL A 1075 70.10 -5.16 11.15
CA VAL A 1075 71.06 -4.10 11.47
C VAL A 1075 71.70 -3.63 10.18
N LEU A 1076 71.78 -2.31 10.01
CA LEU A 1076 72.40 -1.62 8.90
C LEU A 1076 73.56 -0.77 9.43
N ASP A 1077 74.78 -1.09 9.03
CA ASP A 1077 75.99 -0.40 9.48
C ASP A 1077 76.34 0.78 8.56
N PHE A 1078 76.77 1.89 9.15
CA PHE A 1078 77.29 3.09 8.50
C PHE A 1078 78.76 3.29 8.89
N ASP A 1079 79.63 2.58 8.19
CA ASP A 1079 81.09 2.66 8.37
C ASP A 1079 81.63 4.05 7.99
N ASP A 1080 82.58 4.58 8.78
CA ASP A 1080 83.25 5.87 8.51
C ASP A 1080 82.28 7.08 8.41
N ALA A 1081 81.08 6.97 8.99
CA ALA A 1081 80.01 7.97 8.87
C ALA A 1081 80.41 9.36 9.39
N ILE A 1082 81.27 9.43 10.42
CA ILE A 1082 81.85 10.69 10.95
C ILE A 1082 83.36 10.53 11.15
N HIS A 1083 84.14 11.55 10.74
CA HIS A 1083 85.59 11.61 10.89
C HIS A 1083 86.08 12.86 11.63
N ALA A 1084 86.41 12.70 12.90
CA ALA A 1084 86.88 13.80 13.75
C ALA A 1084 88.37 14.12 13.53
N LYS A 1085 88.69 15.41 13.28
CA LYS A 1085 90.06 15.92 13.09
C LYS A 1085 90.54 16.76 14.28
N SER A 1086 91.85 16.77 14.53
CA SER A 1086 92.50 17.63 15.54
C SER A 1086 92.66 19.07 15.04
N GLU A 1087 92.41 20.04 15.91
CA GLU A 1087 92.42 21.48 15.61
C GLU A 1087 93.83 21.98 15.24
N VAL A 1088 94.08 22.26 13.95
CA VAL A 1088 95.24 23.03 13.48
C VAL A 1088 94.76 24.34 12.86
N VAL A 1089 94.99 25.44 13.58
CA VAL A 1089 94.81 26.81 13.11
C VAL A 1089 95.82 27.12 12.00
N SER A 1090 95.38 27.24 10.74
CA SER A 1090 96.03 28.13 9.76
C SER A 1090 95.13 28.49 8.56
N SER A 1091 94.59 29.71 8.64
CA SER A 1091 94.64 30.78 7.63
C SER A 1091 93.99 30.63 6.23
N ILE A 1092 93.14 31.65 5.96
CA ILE A 1092 92.75 32.28 4.68
C ILE A 1092 91.45 31.75 4.05
N SER A 1093 90.37 32.50 4.27
CA SER A 1093 89.08 32.37 3.59
C SER A 1093 89.19 32.74 2.10
N SER A 1094 88.76 31.81 1.26
CA SER A 1094 88.67 31.87 -0.21
C SER A 1094 87.69 32.93 -0.75
N SER A 1095 87.00 33.66 0.12
CA SER A 1095 86.12 34.79 -0.25
C SER A 1095 86.89 36.07 -0.59
N THR A 1096 88.13 36.24 -0.09
CA THR A 1096 88.95 37.43 -0.34
C THR A 1096 89.67 37.40 -1.69
N GLN A 1097 89.88 36.22 -2.28
CA GLN A 1097 90.50 36.07 -3.60
C GLN A 1097 89.50 36.29 -4.76
N ALA A 1098 88.23 35.94 -4.58
CA ALA A 1098 87.19 36.21 -5.57
C ALA A 1098 86.86 37.71 -5.68
N PHE A 1099 86.84 38.43 -4.56
CA PHE A 1099 86.57 39.87 -4.55
C PHE A 1099 87.70 40.69 -5.21
N LEU A 1100 88.96 40.28 -5.03
CA LEU A 1100 90.13 40.90 -5.69
C LEU A 1100 90.22 40.57 -7.18
N ALA A 1101 89.81 39.36 -7.61
CA ALA A 1101 89.77 38.99 -9.02
C ALA A 1101 88.70 39.77 -9.82
N VAL A 1102 87.51 39.97 -9.24
CA VAL A 1102 86.44 40.77 -9.85
C VAL A 1102 86.82 42.26 -9.90
N LEU A 1103 87.50 42.79 -8.88
CA LEU A 1103 87.97 44.18 -8.88
C LEU A 1103 89.06 44.44 -9.93
N VAL A 1104 89.94 43.46 -10.18
CA VAL A 1104 90.99 43.54 -11.23
C VAL A 1104 90.38 43.42 -12.64
N ILE A 1105 89.36 42.58 -12.83
CA ILE A 1105 88.65 42.45 -14.12
C ILE A 1105 87.83 43.73 -14.43
N LEU A 1106 87.14 44.30 -13.43
CA LEU A 1106 86.38 45.55 -13.61
C LEU A 1106 87.29 46.76 -13.85
N THR A 1107 88.46 46.83 -13.19
CA THR A 1107 89.42 47.93 -13.42
C THR A 1107 90.14 47.79 -14.76
N LEU A 1108 90.42 46.57 -15.25
CA LEU A 1108 90.95 46.34 -16.60
C LEU A 1108 89.91 46.56 -17.71
N ALA A 1109 88.62 46.26 -17.46
CA ALA A 1109 87.53 46.55 -18.38
C ALA A 1109 87.26 48.07 -18.48
N ILE A 1110 87.31 48.81 -17.36
CA ILE A 1110 87.20 50.27 -17.34
C ILE A 1110 88.43 50.95 -17.99
N TRP A 1111 89.63 50.39 -17.82
CA TRP A 1111 90.85 50.89 -18.48
C TRP A 1111 90.88 50.56 -19.99
N GLY A 1112 90.33 49.42 -20.41
CA GLY A 1112 90.17 49.03 -21.81
C GLY A 1112 89.10 49.85 -22.55
N ALA A 1113 87.95 50.10 -21.90
CA ALA A 1113 86.87 50.90 -22.46
C ALA A 1113 87.26 52.38 -22.64
N ASN A 1114 88.06 52.95 -21.72
CA ASN A 1114 88.56 54.34 -21.83
C ASN A 1114 89.71 54.53 -22.83
N ARG A 1115 90.27 53.44 -23.40
CA ARG A 1115 91.40 53.49 -24.34
C ARG A 1115 91.04 53.07 -25.77
N LEU A 1116 89.87 52.46 -25.98
CA LEU A 1116 89.37 52.04 -27.30
C LEU A 1116 88.33 52.98 -27.90
N TRP A 1117 87.58 53.76 -27.11
CA TRP A 1117 86.60 54.74 -27.61
C TRP A 1117 86.98 56.16 -27.22
N GLY A 1118 87.70 56.82 -28.14
CA GLY A 1118 87.80 58.28 -28.15
C GLY A 1118 86.43 58.92 -28.39
N ARG A 1119 86.29 60.13 -27.86
CA ARG A 1119 85.18 61.07 -28.11
C ARG A 1119 84.64 60.97 -29.54
N ASP A 1120 83.39 60.54 -29.68
CA ASP A 1120 82.28 61.30 -30.28
C ASP A 1120 81.07 60.38 -30.58
N ALA A 1121 79.87 60.99 -30.53
CA ALA A 1121 78.52 60.47 -30.86
C ALA A 1121 77.87 59.51 -29.85
N THR A 1122 76.60 59.60 -29.43
CA THR A 1122 75.40 60.42 -29.74
C THR A 1122 74.37 60.15 -28.61
N GLY A 1123 73.54 61.14 -28.23
CA GLY A 1123 72.54 61.12 -27.12
C GLY A 1123 71.30 60.22 -27.36
N PRO A 1124 70.19 60.31 -26.57
CA PRO A 1124 69.78 61.31 -25.57
C PRO A 1124 70.01 60.92 -24.10
#